data_AF-A0A449ADN4-F1
#
_entry.id   AF-A0A449ADN4-F1
#
_cell.length_a   1.000
_cell.length_b   1.000
_cell.length_c   1.000
_cell.angle_alpha   90.00
_cell.angle_beta   90.00
_cell.angle_gamma   90.00
#
_symmetry.space_group_name_H-M   'P 1'
#
loop_
_entity.id
_entity.type
_entity.pdbx_description
1 polymer ?
#
loop_
_entity_poly.entity_id
_entity_poly.type
_entity_poly.pdbx_seq_one_letter_code
_entity_poly.pdbx_strand_id
1 'polypeptide(L)'
;MKFRNFLLTTLTTSLASFALVSCAKESEPSKPSKPQDPNQEVITPINTDPSNQTKAKDPNTSKEITIAIDGSLRNFYNRVIDSFSKTTIGKEYQIKTVSKDLWSALELAFNSKEDDQDNLDIIYMPSDYITLLANANKLAYLDEFDNSLFNQITAKIKASAAEKEIMRQFGSVKLNDTSKLLGLVHNTEGLYIASSLPEAQAADILKSDETNTLVELITQGKMLLRFQDFWYSNGVFAGVFANLQKSEPQLSNIDLMKHILYTNPETNKVSSGFVISDKYNKHFKDALNVFTSLFFPIYQAAYIFTPEEYNNSVWGQKGISQLELKQSLSSNSEIANKAIFTLMKQGKIDFTVIGSWDAKNSQTNANAQSFFSIVKTNEQYEFLQAPGAWSFGISSRNLNASKERKEALKTFLNTIFEVASYHELFNNGTNIPFVKEVYNDLANSIKNQNIDQYNDLTNIAKSLGFETYQELKLNAFAKQEDLPQLSKLYNQATWGESWSLSNATNPVDEANYVASESLKGYLIQQEPNLTDEDFINMNLGKILPLRNTIAALLGLENINDLKGKKFPEWSDEHTDQWLVSKSLLKITNIPSYLAYEQNGRISDESMHIRKIETEIFGINGDNQSLKLDLIDKLTLMLWEDKQNQTNKLQEYKQNIINKAQSFVDQYSKAQLDLEQITNIVNSYLNTYLNPALVRFYYIKNYKSFPNTIYTKEEIQELQSWSNFNTWGESWSKNIDQTNPLAESNYVKASELKNQIKKLDSLATRDYDTLNFGDILPLRNGIAALLGLENVDLLTGVDNNTNQSWLVSHELLKAGSLNHPFASLMIHNNNSLHVRKIEEFIFGVDGDLNDSKTTFLQSLTQTLLKDLKAKNTKNLDQFKTYLYTRAQLFVDTFAKTIPTQDTIKQIVDGYLNTYLNPSKIRALIANLASRSSLPQGNASIPSDVIDKILAYEEKFKTNKTFNVFSSDKSIAEGGLGITKTQAIRPDNSNPVFEQVWKIMNKEVFGNALLYQDLKSYNIRTHDLFSFQIANALHSAFSKYIKELNDQNKTTKIVVSN
;
A
#
# COMPACT_ATOMS: atom_id res chain seq x y z
N MET A 1 -23.52 -49.12 -0.07
CA MET A 1 -23.76 -48.05 0.93
C MET A 1 -22.49 -47.22 1.06
N LYS A 2 -22.66 -45.91 1.24
CA LYS A 2 -21.66 -44.85 1.15
C LYS A 2 -20.56 -44.91 2.23
N PHE A 3 -19.39 -44.43 1.83
CA PHE A 3 -18.56 -43.37 2.46
C PHE A 3 -17.67 -43.65 3.69
N ARG A 4 -16.37 -43.47 3.38
CA ARG A 4 -15.41 -42.46 3.89
C ARG A 4 -14.52 -42.75 5.11
N ASN A 5 -13.26 -42.34 4.86
CA ASN A 5 -12.28 -41.69 5.74
C ASN A 5 -11.41 -42.61 6.62
N PHE A 6 -10.12 -42.37 6.84
CA PHE A 6 -9.09 -41.46 6.27
C PHE A 6 -7.76 -41.81 6.99
N LEU A 7 -6.63 -41.64 6.29
CA LEU A 7 -5.31 -41.17 6.79
C LEU A 7 -4.22 -42.08 7.44
N LEU A 8 -2.97 -41.69 7.07
CA LEU A 8 -1.63 -41.82 7.69
C LEU A 8 -0.75 -43.06 7.36
N THR A 9 0.25 -42.92 6.45
CA THR A 9 1.73 -42.74 6.68
C THR A 9 2.50 -44.08 6.72
N THR A 10 3.72 -44.33 6.22
CA THR A 10 4.82 -43.60 5.57
C THR A 10 5.94 -44.61 5.18
N LEU A 11 6.84 -44.18 4.27
CA LEU A 11 8.30 -44.45 4.23
C LEU A 11 8.93 -45.66 3.47
N THR A 12 9.80 -45.30 2.49
CA THR A 12 11.16 -45.81 2.12
C THR A 12 11.31 -47.20 1.46
N THR A 13 12.17 -47.50 0.46
CA THR A 13 13.48 -46.96 -0.02
C THR A 13 13.92 -47.67 -1.33
N SER A 14 14.61 -46.94 -2.24
CA SER A 14 15.87 -47.27 -3.02
C SER A 14 15.97 -48.55 -3.91
N LEU A 15 16.79 -48.72 -4.96
CA LEU A 15 17.78 -47.99 -5.79
C LEU A 15 18.21 -48.96 -6.94
N ALA A 16 18.83 -48.43 -8.01
CA ALA A 16 19.79 -49.08 -8.96
C ALA A 16 19.23 -50.04 -10.07
N SER A 17 19.74 -50.15 -11.31
CA SER A 17 20.77 -49.43 -12.10
C SER A 17 20.76 -49.88 -13.59
N PHE A 18 21.07 -48.94 -14.48
CA PHE A 18 21.84 -48.97 -15.76
C PHE A 18 21.72 -50.03 -16.89
N ALA A 19 21.53 -49.45 -18.09
CA ALA A 19 22.19 -49.66 -19.40
C ALA A 19 21.88 -50.85 -20.32
N LEU A 20 21.37 -50.55 -21.53
CA LEU A 20 21.95 -50.97 -22.80
C LEU A 20 21.46 -50.09 -23.97
N VAL A 21 22.40 -49.74 -24.86
CA VAL A 21 22.25 -48.92 -26.06
C VAL A 21 21.75 -49.77 -27.23
N SER A 22 20.80 -49.26 -28.03
CA SER A 22 20.68 -49.63 -29.45
C SER A 22 20.01 -48.52 -30.27
N CYS A 23 20.65 -48.16 -31.39
CA CYS A 23 20.16 -47.22 -32.40
C CYS A 23 18.89 -47.73 -33.11
N ALA A 24 17.90 -46.87 -33.34
CA ALA A 24 17.11 -46.81 -34.58
C ALA A 24 16.12 -45.62 -34.58
N LYS A 25 16.27 -44.77 -35.62
CA LYS A 25 15.29 -43.92 -36.32
C LYS A 25 14.34 -43.02 -35.51
N GLU A 26 14.51 -41.72 -35.79
CA GLU A 26 13.55 -40.63 -35.57
C GLU A 26 12.12 -41.02 -35.98
N SER A 27 11.21 -40.94 -35.01
CA SER A 27 9.78 -40.76 -35.25
C SER A 27 9.35 -39.52 -34.48
N GLU A 28 8.67 -38.61 -35.18
CA GLU A 28 8.11 -37.35 -34.69
C GLU A 28 7.48 -37.48 -33.29
N PRO A 29 7.76 -36.56 -32.34
CA PRO A 29 7.02 -36.53 -31.09
C PRO A 29 5.60 -36.01 -31.34
N SER A 30 4.66 -36.93 -31.14
CA SER A 30 3.21 -36.74 -31.08
C SER A 30 2.78 -35.52 -30.27
N LYS A 31 1.75 -34.81 -30.78
CA LYS A 31 1.02 -33.70 -30.13
C LYS A 31 0.76 -33.96 -28.64
N PRO A 32 0.97 -32.99 -27.73
CA PRO A 32 0.55 -33.13 -26.34
C PRO A 32 -0.99 -33.17 -26.28
N SER A 33 -1.50 -34.19 -25.59
CA SER A 33 -2.90 -34.37 -25.25
C SER A 33 -3.42 -33.24 -24.33
N LYS A 34 -4.60 -32.71 -24.65
CA LYS A 34 -5.36 -31.74 -23.85
C LYS A 34 -5.55 -32.20 -22.39
N PRO A 35 -5.47 -31.31 -21.39
CA PRO A 35 -6.12 -31.55 -20.10
C PRO A 35 -7.64 -31.55 -20.31
N GLN A 36 -8.34 -32.61 -19.88
CA GLN A 36 -9.79 -32.62 -19.79
C GLN A 36 -10.24 -31.76 -18.60
N ASP A 37 -11.06 -30.75 -18.86
CA ASP A 37 -11.77 -29.95 -17.85
C ASP A 37 -13.06 -30.70 -17.41
N PRO A 38 -13.31 -30.94 -16.11
CA PRO A 38 -14.43 -31.77 -15.64
C PRO A 38 -15.84 -31.14 -15.71
N ASN A 39 -16.02 -29.94 -16.25
CA ASN A 39 -17.31 -29.22 -16.19
C ASN A 39 -17.94 -28.95 -17.57
N GLN A 40 -18.15 -29.99 -18.38
CA GLN A 40 -19.08 -29.91 -19.51
C GLN A 40 -20.53 -30.07 -19.02
N GLU A 41 -21.25 -28.96 -18.85
CA GLU A 41 -22.71 -29.00 -18.90
C GLU A 41 -23.18 -29.35 -20.32
N VAL A 42 -24.10 -30.30 -20.37
CA VAL A 42 -24.66 -30.90 -21.58
C VAL A 42 -25.48 -29.87 -22.35
N ILE A 43 -25.02 -29.49 -23.54
CA ILE A 43 -25.84 -28.82 -24.55
C ILE A 43 -26.31 -29.90 -25.54
N THR A 44 -27.62 -30.03 -25.69
CA THR A 44 -28.31 -30.96 -26.60
C THR A 44 -27.87 -30.76 -28.06
N PRO A 45 -27.61 -31.84 -28.83
CA PRO A 45 -27.16 -31.71 -30.21
C PRO A 45 -28.34 -31.36 -31.14
N ILE A 46 -28.19 -30.29 -31.93
CA ILE A 46 -29.02 -30.06 -33.12
C ILE A 46 -28.37 -30.80 -34.29
N ASN A 47 -29.19 -31.60 -34.94
CA ASN A 47 -28.93 -32.49 -36.06
C ASN A 47 -28.20 -31.79 -37.23
N THR A 48 -27.01 -32.25 -37.60
CA THR A 48 -26.29 -31.81 -38.82
C THR A 48 -26.56 -32.79 -39.96
N ASP A 49 -27.47 -32.42 -40.85
CA ASP A 49 -27.61 -33.03 -42.18
C ASP A 49 -26.50 -32.47 -43.11
N PRO A 50 -25.61 -33.30 -43.71
CA PRO A 50 -24.48 -32.82 -44.50
C PRO A 50 -24.83 -32.26 -45.89
N SER A 51 -26.09 -32.28 -46.33
CA SER A 51 -26.46 -31.92 -47.71
C SER A 51 -26.92 -30.46 -47.95
N ASN A 52 -26.79 -29.55 -47.00
CA ASN A 52 -27.15 -28.14 -47.20
C ASN A 52 -25.94 -27.20 -47.06
N GLN A 53 -25.01 -27.24 -48.03
CA GLN A 53 -24.10 -26.13 -48.28
C GLN A 53 -24.87 -25.01 -48.99
N THR A 54 -25.54 -24.17 -48.21
CA THR A 54 -26.09 -22.90 -48.70
C THR A 54 -24.93 -21.95 -49.02
N LYS A 55 -24.85 -21.46 -50.26
CA LYS A 55 -23.94 -20.36 -50.65
C LYS A 55 -24.04 -19.20 -49.65
N ALA A 56 -22.94 -18.51 -49.35
CA ALA A 56 -23.02 -17.28 -48.57
C ALA A 56 -24.00 -16.30 -49.23
N LYS A 57 -24.89 -15.73 -48.41
CA LYS A 57 -25.79 -14.66 -48.87
C LYS A 57 -24.94 -13.46 -49.25
N ASP A 58 -25.29 -12.81 -50.36
CA ASP A 58 -24.68 -11.55 -50.77
C ASP A 58 -24.69 -10.58 -49.56
N PRO A 59 -23.52 -10.07 -49.11
CA PRO A 59 -23.45 -9.17 -47.96
C PRO A 59 -24.36 -7.95 -48.10
N ASN A 60 -24.71 -7.53 -49.32
CA ASN A 60 -25.68 -6.45 -49.56
C ASN A 60 -27.13 -6.82 -49.27
N THR A 61 -27.45 -8.11 -49.22
CA THR A 61 -28.79 -8.64 -48.91
C THR A 61 -28.86 -9.28 -47.51
N SER A 62 -27.72 -9.65 -46.94
CA SER A 62 -27.63 -10.23 -45.61
C SER A 62 -27.66 -9.15 -44.52
N LYS A 63 -28.64 -9.24 -43.61
CA LYS A 63 -28.73 -8.43 -42.38
C LYS A 63 -27.89 -9.04 -41.23
N GLU A 64 -26.77 -9.68 -41.56
CA GLU A 64 -25.84 -10.31 -40.60
C GLU A 64 -24.44 -9.68 -40.70
N ILE A 65 -23.80 -9.43 -39.56
CA ILE A 65 -22.41 -9.00 -39.42
C ILE A 65 -21.64 -10.12 -38.69
N THR A 66 -20.62 -10.68 -39.33
CA THR A 66 -19.83 -11.79 -38.77
C THR A 66 -18.57 -11.30 -38.09
N ILE A 67 -18.34 -11.72 -36.85
CA ILE A 67 -17.14 -11.40 -36.06
C ILE A 67 -16.54 -12.64 -35.41
N ALA A 68 -15.24 -12.65 -35.21
CA ALA A 68 -14.57 -13.66 -34.39
C ALA A 68 -14.46 -13.19 -32.94
N ILE A 69 -14.69 -14.10 -31.99
CA ILE A 69 -14.60 -13.84 -30.55
C ILE A 69 -13.61 -14.80 -29.90
N ASP A 70 -12.53 -14.23 -29.38
CA ASP A 70 -11.60 -14.90 -28.46
C ASP A 70 -12.24 -15.09 -27.08
N GLY A 71 -11.96 -16.23 -26.43
CA GLY A 71 -12.51 -16.56 -25.11
C GLY A 71 -12.19 -15.51 -24.03
N SER A 72 -11.00 -14.92 -24.08
CA SER A 72 -10.56 -13.85 -23.17
C SER A 72 -11.28 -12.51 -23.40
N LEU A 73 -11.87 -12.31 -24.59
CA LEU A 73 -12.58 -11.08 -24.98
C LEU A 73 -14.11 -11.22 -24.97
N ARG A 74 -14.63 -12.37 -24.50
CA ARG A 74 -16.06 -12.68 -24.59
C ARG A 74 -16.96 -11.65 -23.90
N ASN A 75 -16.61 -11.19 -22.70
CA ASN A 75 -17.43 -10.21 -21.96
C ASN A 75 -17.49 -8.86 -22.67
N PHE A 76 -16.35 -8.41 -23.21
CA PHE A 76 -16.26 -7.23 -24.06
C PHE A 76 -17.21 -7.32 -25.25
N TYR A 77 -17.13 -8.40 -26.05
CA TYR A 77 -17.99 -8.55 -27.23
C TYR A 77 -19.47 -8.73 -26.87
N ASN A 78 -19.80 -9.43 -25.78
CA ASN A 78 -21.18 -9.54 -25.32
C ASN A 78 -21.79 -8.17 -25.02
N ARG A 79 -21.03 -7.27 -24.37
CA ARG A 79 -21.46 -5.90 -24.11
C ARG A 79 -21.64 -5.10 -25.39
N VAL A 80 -20.70 -5.22 -26.32
CA VAL A 80 -20.79 -4.55 -27.63
C VAL A 80 -22.03 -5.01 -28.40
N ILE A 81 -22.29 -6.32 -28.46
CA ILE A 81 -23.43 -6.90 -29.16
C ILE A 81 -24.75 -6.44 -28.52
N ASP A 82 -24.85 -6.47 -27.19
CA ASP A 82 -26.03 -6.00 -26.45
C ASP A 82 -26.30 -4.51 -26.72
N SER A 83 -25.29 -3.65 -26.59
CA SER A 83 -25.41 -2.22 -26.90
C SER A 83 -25.81 -1.97 -28.35
N PHE A 84 -25.21 -2.69 -29.29
CA PHE A 84 -25.53 -2.58 -30.71
C PHE A 84 -27.00 -2.96 -30.99
N SER A 85 -27.48 -4.07 -30.43
CA SER A 85 -28.85 -4.57 -30.63
C SER A 85 -29.95 -3.59 -30.19
N LYS A 86 -29.61 -2.64 -29.30
CA LYS A 86 -30.53 -1.60 -28.80
C LYS A 86 -30.64 -0.40 -29.74
N THR A 87 -29.70 -0.23 -30.66
CA THR A 87 -29.74 0.85 -31.66
C THR A 87 -30.80 0.59 -32.73
N THR A 88 -31.26 1.64 -33.42
CA THR A 88 -32.28 1.50 -34.49
C THR A 88 -31.82 0.51 -35.57
N ILE A 89 -30.57 0.63 -36.03
CA ILE A 89 -30.01 -0.25 -37.07
C ILE A 89 -29.69 -1.66 -36.54
N GLY A 90 -29.28 -1.80 -35.28
CA GLY A 90 -28.99 -3.09 -34.65
C GLY A 90 -30.22 -3.91 -34.28
N LYS A 91 -31.43 -3.33 -34.34
CA LYS A 91 -32.69 -4.10 -34.33
C LYS A 91 -32.95 -4.81 -35.66
N GLU A 92 -32.36 -4.32 -36.75
CA GLU A 92 -32.48 -4.90 -38.09
C GLU A 92 -31.32 -5.85 -38.43
N TYR A 93 -30.11 -5.55 -37.94
CA TYR A 93 -28.91 -6.33 -38.19
C TYR A 93 -28.55 -7.22 -36.99
N GLN A 94 -28.21 -8.49 -37.26
CA GLN A 94 -27.76 -9.44 -36.24
C GLN A 94 -26.24 -9.63 -36.28
N ILE A 95 -25.64 -9.89 -35.12
CA ILE A 95 -24.22 -10.24 -35.02
C ILE A 95 -24.07 -11.76 -35.00
N LYS A 96 -23.44 -12.32 -36.04
CA LYS A 96 -23.02 -13.73 -36.08
C LYS A 96 -21.62 -13.84 -35.47
N THR A 97 -21.45 -14.71 -34.49
CA THR A 97 -20.17 -14.89 -33.79
C THR A 97 -19.51 -16.20 -34.18
N VAL A 98 -18.18 -16.19 -34.34
CA VAL A 98 -17.36 -17.38 -34.57
C VAL A 98 -16.36 -17.48 -33.41
N SER A 99 -16.42 -18.55 -32.62
CA SER A 99 -15.51 -18.72 -31.47
C SER A 99 -14.16 -19.25 -31.95
N LYS A 100 -13.12 -18.40 -31.88
CA LYS A 100 -11.74 -18.68 -32.29
C LYS A 100 -10.80 -17.91 -31.38
N ASP A 101 -9.64 -18.47 -31.06
CA ASP A 101 -8.58 -17.65 -30.45
C ASP A 101 -8.09 -16.56 -31.41
N LEU A 102 -7.42 -15.53 -30.88
CA LEU A 102 -6.94 -14.38 -31.66
C LEU A 102 -6.16 -14.78 -32.93
N TRP A 103 -5.29 -15.79 -32.85
CA TRP A 103 -4.46 -16.20 -33.98
C TRP A 103 -5.25 -17.00 -35.00
N SER A 104 -6.08 -17.94 -34.54
CA SER A 104 -7.00 -18.68 -35.41
C SER A 104 -8.02 -17.77 -36.11
N ALA A 105 -8.41 -16.66 -35.49
CA ALA A 105 -9.27 -15.65 -36.10
C ALA A 105 -8.56 -14.87 -37.23
N LEU A 106 -7.27 -14.55 -37.06
CA LEU A 106 -6.45 -13.96 -38.11
C LEU A 106 -6.23 -14.93 -39.27
N GLU A 107 -5.92 -16.19 -38.98
CA GLU A 107 -5.81 -17.23 -40.02
C GLU A 107 -7.11 -17.38 -40.81
N LEU A 108 -8.26 -17.32 -40.14
CA LEU A 108 -9.56 -17.31 -40.80
C LEU A 108 -9.70 -16.09 -41.73
N ALA A 109 -9.34 -14.88 -41.27
CA ALA A 109 -9.40 -13.68 -42.09
C ALA A 109 -8.45 -13.72 -43.31
N PHE A 110 -7.29 -14.37 -43.20
CA PHE A 110 -6.38 -14.58 -44.32
C PHE A 110 -6.94 -15.57 -45.34
N ASN A 111 -7.45 -16.69 -44.87
CA ASN A 111 -7.79 -17.83 -45.71
C ASN A 111 -9.21 -17.77 -46.27
N SER A 112 -10.10 -16.99 -45.66
CA SER A 112 -11.49 -16.85 -46.11
C SER A 112 -11.58 -16.23 -47.50
N LYS A 113 -12.41 -16.80 -48.36
CA LYS A 113 -12.85 -16.20 -49.61
C LYS A 113 -14.00 -15.23 -49.35
N GLU A 114 -14.23 -14.29 -50.26
CA GLU A 114 -15.29 -13.28 -50.14
C GLU A 114 -16.70 -13.88 -49.95
N ASP A 115 -16.91 -15.08 -50.49
CA ASP A 115 -18.15 -15.86 -50.48
C ASP A 115 -18.19 -16.96 -49.40
N ASP A 116 -17.23 -17.01 -48.48
CA ASP A 116 -17.28 -17.95 -47.36
C ASP A 116 -18.29 -17.49 -46.30
N GLN A 117 -19.11 -18.42 -45.78
CA GLN A 117 -20.12 -18.14 -44.75
C GLN A 117 -19.53 -17.63 -43.42
N ASP A 118 -18.28 -17.94 -43.13
CA ASP A 118 -17.57 -17.54 -41.91
C ASP A 118 -16.54 -16.43 -42.18
N ASN A 119 -16.61 -15.77 -43.35
CA ASN A 119 -15.75 -14.65 -43.64
C ASN A 119 -16.11 -13.45 -42.75
N LEU A 120 -15.12 -13.01 -41.97
CA LEU A 120 -15.28 -11.96 -40.97
C LEU A 120 -15.55 -10.60 -41.64
N ASP A 121 -16.48 -9.85 -41.08
CA ASP A 121 -16.78 -8.47 -41.50
C ASP A 121 -15.91 -7.45 -40.78
N ILE A 122 -15.57 -7.74 -39.53
CA ILE A 122 -14.69 -6.94 -38.67
C ILE A 122 -13.56 -7.84 -38.19
N ILE A 123 -12.33 -7.35 -38.34
CA ILE A 123 -11.11 -8.08 -38.03
C ILE A 123 -10.41 -7.33 -36.90
N TYR A 124 -10.12 -8.01 -35.80
CA TYR A 124 -9.33 -7.48 -34.70
C TYR A 124 -7.92 -8.07 -34.79
N MET A 125 -6.89 -7.21 -34.81
CA MET A 125 -5.54 -7.61 -35.18
C MET A 125 -4.47 -6.75 -34.50
N PRO A 126 -3.27 -7.30 -34.25
CA PRO A 126 -2.08 -6.50 -33.99
C PRO A 126 -1.83 -5.53 -35.15
N SER A 127 -1.32 -4.33 -34.86
CA SER A 127 -1.17 -3.30 -35.90
C SER A 127 -0.11 -3.67 -36.96
N ASP A 128 0.80 -4.58 -36.67
CA ASP A 128 1.73 -5.22 -37.62
C ASP A 128 1.05 -6.12 -38.64
N TYR A 129 -0.08 -6.72 -38.30
CA TYR A 129 -0.84 -7.56 -39.22
C TYR A 129 -1.65 -6.74 -40.24
N ILE A 130 -1.80 -5.43 -40.06
CA ILE A 130 -2.53 -4.56 -40.99
C ILE A 130 -1.92 -4.65 -42.39
N THR A 131 -0.60 -4.56 -42.54
CA THR A 131 0.02 -4.64 -43.88
C THR A 131 -0.05 -6.04 -44.47
N LEU A 132 0.07 -7.09 -43.65
CA LEU A 132 -0.07 -8.46 -44.15
C LEU A 132 -1.45 -8.64 -44.79
N LEU A 133 -2.50 -8.20 -44.08
CA LEU A 133 -3.87 -8.25 -44.55
C LEU A 133 -4.13 -7.26 -45.69
N ALA A 134 -3.50 -6.08 -45.69
CA ALA A 134 -3.62 -5.10 -46.78
C ALA A 134 -2.99 -5.61 -48.08
N ASN A 135 -1.79 -6.19 -48.02
CA ASN A 135 -1.12 -6.82 -49.17
C ASN A 135 -1.91 -8.02 -49.71
N ALA A 136 -2.63 -8.73 -48.83
CA ALA A 136 -3.55 -9.80 -49.20
C ALA A 136 -4.94 -9.29 -49.66
N ASN A 137 -5.14 -7.97 -49.77
CA ASN A 137 -6.41 -7.31 -50.12
C ASN A 137 -7.59 -7.73 -49.22
N LYS A 138 -7.34 -7.95 -47.93
CA LYS A 138 -8.35 -8.39 -46.95
C LYS A 138 -9.00 -7.25 -46.18
N LEU A 139 -8.45 -6.04 -46.24
CA LEU A 139 -8.95 -4.87 -45.50
C LEU A 139 -9.50 -3.79 -46.42
N ALA A 140 -10.56 -3.13 -45.98
CA ALA A 140 -11.14 -1.98 -46.62
C ALA A 140 -10.34 -0.70 -46.27
N TYR A 141 -10.11 0.16 -47.25
CA TYR A 141 -9.61 1.51 -46.99
C TYR A 141 -10.68 2.32 -46.25
N LEU A 142 -10.39 2.72 -45.02
CA LEU A 142 -11.37 3.37 -44.14
C LEU A 142 -11.86 4.70 -44.70
N ASP A 143 -10.98 5.47 -45.34
CA ASP A 143 -11.34 6.75 -45.98
C ASP A 143 -12.26 6.56 -47.21
N GLU A 144 -12.21 5.40 -47.87
CA GLU A 144 -13.10 5.05 -48.99
C GLU A 144 -14.40 4.37 -48.51
N PHE A 145 -14.33 3.66 -47.38
CA PHE A 145 -15.49 3.08 -46.74
C PHE A 145 -16.43 4.17 -46.20
N ASP A 146 -15.88 5.06 -45.35
CA ASP A 146 -16.53 6.25 -44.78
C ASP A 146 -15.46 7.24 -44.25
N ASN A 147 -15.28 8.36 -44.94
CA ASN A 147 -14.27 9.38 -44.60
C ASN A 147 -14.50 10.09 -43.24
N SER A 148 -15.67 9.90 -42.63
CA SER A 148 -16.01 10.50 -41.34
C SER A 148 -15.77 9.55 -40.16
N LEU A 149 -15.65 8.24 -40.41
CA LEU A 149 -15.55 7.19 -39.38
C LEU A 149 -14.38 7.42 -38.41
N PHE A 150 -13.17 7.68 -38.93
CA PHE A 150 -11.99 7.91 -38.08
C PHE A 150 -12.17 9.13 -37.17
N ASN A 151 -12.70 10.23 -37.72
CA ASN A 151 -12.93 11.45 -36.95
C ASN A 151 -14.05 11.27 -35.91
N GLN A 152 -15.10 10.50 -36.23
CA GLN A 152 -16.17 10.16 -35.29
C GLN A 152 -15.63 9.35 -34.11
N ILE A 153 -14.87 8.28 -34.38
CA ILE A 153 -14.30 7.43 -33.33
C ILE A 153 -13.33 8.21 -32.45
N THR A 154 -12.39 8.95 -33.05
CA THR A 154 -11.40 9.72 -32.29
C THR A 154 -12.03 10.84 -31.47
N ALA A 155 -13.12 11.46 -31.93
CA ALA A 155 -13.90 12.39 -31.13
C ALA A 155 -14.61 11.69 -29.96
N LYS A 156 -15.19 10.51 -30.19
CA LYS A 156 -15.91 9.73 -29.17
C LYS A 156 -15.01 9.33 -27.99
N ILE A 157 -13.77 8.93 -28.29
CA ILE A 157 -12.77 8.59 -27.28
C ILE A 157 -11.95 9.79 -26.78
N LYS A 158 -12.29 11.01 -27.21
CA LYS A 158 -11.63 12.26 -26.83
C LYS A 158 -10.11 12.26 -27.09
N ALA A 159 -9.67 11.64 -28.19
CA ALA A 159 -8.26 11.62 -28.57
C ALA A 159 -7.72 13.04 -28.81
N SER A 160 -6.57 13.36 -28.24
CA SER A 160 -5.82 14.60 -28.51
C SER A 160 -5.33 14.64 -29.96
N ALA A 161 -4.87 15.81 -30.42
CA ALA A 161 -4.32 15.95 -31.77
C ALA A 161 -3.10 15.04 -32.01
N ALA A 162 -2.21 14.92 -31.01
CA ALA A 162 -1.05 14.06 -31.08
C ALA A 162 -1.45 12.56 -31.11
N GLU A 163 -2.38 12.14 -30.25
CA GLU A 163 -2.89 10.76 -30.26
C GLU A 163 -3.58 10.43 -31.59
N LYS A 164 -4.37 11.36 -32.16
CA LYS A 164 -4.99 11.18 -33.48
C LYS A 164 -3.97 10.93 -34.59
N GLU A 165 -2.87 11.69 -34.58
CA GLU A 165 -1.82 11.52 -35.57
C GLU A 165 -1.15 10.14 -35.44
N ILE A 166 -0.83 9.73 -34.21
CA ILE A 166 -0.25 8.40 -33.96
C ILE A 166 -1.24 7.29 -34.33
N MET A 167 -2.53 7.42 -33.98
CA MET A 167 -3.56 6.47 -34.38
C MET A 167 -3.63 6.32 -35.91
N ARG A 168 -3.55 7.43 -36.63
CA ARG A 168 -3.52 7.42 -38.10
C ARG A 168 -2.26 6.74 -38.62
N GLN A 169 -1.10 7.01 -38.02
CA GLN A 169 0.16 6.37 -38.39
C GLN A 169 0.11 4.85 -38.21
N PHE A 170 -0.35 4.36 -37.06
CA PHE A 170 -0.49 2.93 -36.78
C PHE A 170 -1.52 2.23 -37.66
N GLY A 171 -2.62 2.92 -37.96
CA GLY A 171 -3.68 2.39 -38.80
C GLY A 171 -3.37 2.44 -40.31
N SER A 172 -2.29 3.10 -40.72
CA SER A 172 -2.01 3.35 -42.14
C SER A 172 -0.88 2.48 -42.69
N VAL A 173 -1.02 2.10 -43.96
CA VAL A 173 0.00 1.36 -44.72
C VAL A 173 0.34 2.12 -45.99
N LYS A 174 1.63 2.21 -46.33
CA LYS A 174 2.08 2.77 -47.60
C LYS A 174 2.02 1.71 -48.69
N LEU A 175 1.02 1.81 -49.58
CA LEU A 175 0.82 0.95 -50.75
C LEU A 175 1.11 1.77 -52.01
N ASN A 176 2.06 1.35 -52.85
CA ASN A 176 2.41 2.01 -54.12
C ASN A 176 2.56 3.54 -53.99
N ASP A 177 3.40 3.97 -53.04
CA ASP A 177 3.65 5.37 -52.68
C ASP A 177 2.50 6.17 -52.06
N THR A 178 1.33 5.57 -51.88
CA THR A 178 0.17 6.22 -51.26
C THR A 178 -0.08 5.65 -49.86
N SER A 179 -0.19 6.51 -48.84
CA SER A 179 -0.59 6.08 -47.49
C SER A 179 -2.09 5.85 -47.43
N LYS A 180 -2.53 4.68 -46.95
CA LYS A 180 -3.94 4.29 -46.86
C LYS A 180 -4.27 3.90 -45.42
N LEU A 181 -5.28 4.53 -44.84
CA LEU A 181 -5.79 4.20 -43.51
C LEU A 181 -6.69 2.95 -43.60
N LEU A 182 -6.34 1.90 -42.85
CA LEU A 182 -6.93 0.56 -42.90
C LEU A 182 -7.34 0.02 -41.53
N GLY A 183 -6.78 0.57 -40.45
CA GLY A 183 -7.05 0.16 -39.07
C GLY A 183 -7.47 1.30 -38.17
N LEU A 184 -8.33 0.98 -37.20
CA LEU A 184 -8.74 1.83 -36.09
C LEU A 184 -8.04 1.34 -34.82
N VAL A 185 -7.01 2.05 -34.38
CA VAL A 185 -6.25 1.70 -33.18
C VAL A 185 -7.18 1.73 -31.96
N HIS A 186 -7.06 0.70 -31.11
CA HIS A 186 -7.97 0.46 -29.99
C HIS A 186 -7.24 0.47 -28.65
N ASN A 187 -6.18 -0.33 -28.52
CA ASN A 187 -5.37 -0.44 -27.30
C ASN A 187 -3.88 -0.48 -27.64
N THR A 188 -3.07 -0.10 -26.65
CA THR A 188 -1.61 -0.18 -26.72
C THR A 188 -1.09 -1.35 -25.87
N GLU A 189 0.16 -1.73 -26.12
CA GLU A 189 0.90 -2.75 -25.39
C GLU A 189 2.33 -2.29 -25.18
N GLY A 190 2.99 -2.85 -24.16
CA GLY A 190 4.41 -2.66 -23.98
C GLY A 190 5.03 -3.50 -22.89
N LEU A 191 6.30 -3.20 -22.63
CA LEU A 191 7.18 -3.97 -21.78
C LEU A 191 7.42 -3.26 -20.44
N TYR A 192 7.52 -4.07 -19.37
CA TYR A 192 7.75 -3.59 -18.01
C TYR A 192 8.75 -4.45 -17.28
N ILE A 193 9.45 -3.83 -16.33
CA ILE A 193 10.08 -4.56 -15.24
C ILE A 193 8.96 -5.00 -14.28
N ALA A 194 8.81 -6.29 -14.05
CA ALA A 194 7.95 -6.85 -13.01
C ALA A 194 8.82 -7.29 -11.83
N SER A 195 8.41 -6.96 -10.61
CA SER A 195 9.12 -7.37 -9.40
C SER A 195 8.26 -8.21 -8.46
N SER A 196 8.85 -9.22 -7.84
CA SER A 196 8.23 -9.98 -6.75
C SER A 196 8.21 -9.23 -5.42
N LEU A 197 8.84 -8.05 -5.35
CA LEU A 197 8.90 -7.19 -4.17
C LEU A 197 7.80 -6.12 -4.18
N PRO A 198 7.38 -5.63 -2.99
CA PRO A 198 6.56 -4.42 -2.88
C PRO A 198 7.19 -3.23 -3.61
N GLU A 199 6.36 -2.30 -4.10
CA GLU A 199 6.79 -1.18 -4.95
C GLU A 199 7.91 -0.33 -4.33
N ALA A 200 7.84 -0.03 -3.02
CA ALA A 200 8.88 0.71 -2.31
C ALA A 200 10.26 0.04 -2.46
N GLN A 201 10.36 -1.21 -2.00
CA GLN A 201 11.60 -1.98 -1.99
C GLN A 201 12.14 -2.21 -3.40
N ALA A 202 11.24 -2.45 -4.36
CA ALA A 202 11.62 -2.58 -5.76
C ALA A 202 12.17 -1.26 -6.32
N ALA A 203 11.53 -0.13 -6.02
CA ALA A 203 11.96 1.18 -6.44
C ALA A 203 13.33 1.55 -5.86
N ASP A 204 13.59 1.24 -4.59
CA ASP A 204 14.85 1.58 -3.94
C ASP A 204 16.04 0.80 -4.52
N ILE A 205 15.82 -0.48 -4.87
CA ILE A 205 16.80 -1.23 -5.69
C ILE A 205 16.98 -0.56 -7.06
N LEU A 206 15.91 -0.17 -7.73
CA LEU A 206 16.00 0.45 -9.06
C LEU A 206 16.55 1.89 -9.06
N LYS A 207 16.68 2.54 -7.90
CA LYS A 207 17.33 3.85 -7.73
C LYS A 207 18.83 3.76 -7.49
N SER A 208 19.31 2.66 -6.93
CA SER A 208 20.73 2.47 -6.61
C SER A 208 21.58 2.47 -7.89
N ASP A 209 22.69 3.21 -7.87
CA ASP A 209 23.67 3.24 -8.98
C ASP A 209 24.27 1.86 -9.29
N GLU A 210 24.14 0.89 -8.38
CA GLU A 210 24.61 -0.49 -8.60
C GLU A 210 23.56 -1.39 -9.30
N THR A 211 22.32 -0.92 -9.47
CA THR A 211 21.18 -1.71 -9.96
C THR A 211 20.12 -0.89 -10.73
N ASN A 212 20.45 0.32 -11.19
CA ASN A 212 19.50 1.18 -11.91
C ASN A 212 19.45 0.90 -13.43
N THR A 213 20.24 -0.06 -13.92
CA THR A 213 20.23 -0.54 -15.31
C THR A 213 19.93 -2.04 -15.44
N LEU A 214 19.48 -2.47 -16.64
CA LEU A 214 19.26 -3.89 -16.92
C LEU A 214 20.54 -4.73 -16.77
N VAL A 215 21.69 -4.22 -17.24
CA VAL A 215 22.98 -4.93 -17.15
C VAL A 215 23.40 -5.16 -15.70
N GLU A 216 23.28 -4.14 -14.87
CA GLU A 216 23.62 -4.21 -13.45
C GLU A 216 22.70 -5.16 -12.67
N LEU A 217 21.39 -5.09 -12.90
CA LEU A 217 20.42 -6.02 -12.27
C LEU A 217 20.75 -7.48 -12.57
N ILE A 218 21.18 -7.79 -13.80
CA ILE A 218 21.61 -9.15 -14.18
C ILE A 218 22.95 -9.50 -13.53
N THR A 219 23.91 -8.57 -13.54
CA THR A 219 25.26 -8.80 -12.98
C THR A 219 25.20 -9.05 -11.48
N GLN A 220 24.27 -8.40 -10.76
CA GLN A 220 24.00 -8.63 -9.33
C GLN A 220 23.10 -9.86 -9.06
N GLY A 221 22.76 -10.63 -10.10
CA GLY A 221 21.90 -11.80 -10.01
C GLY A 221 20.48 -11.50 -9.53
N LYS A 222 19.99 -10.27 -9.73
CA LYS A 222 18.64 -9.82 -9.32
C LYS A 222 17.61 -9.97 -10.43
N MET A 223 18.04 -10.04 -11.68
CA MET A 223 17.17 -10.17 -12.85
C MET A 223 17.60 -11.29 -13.78
N LEU A 224 16.61 -12.01 -14.31
CA LEU A 224 16.73 -12.79 -15.54
C LEU A 224 15.69 -12.28 -16.53
N LEU A 225 15.97 -12.36 -17.83
CA LEU A 225 15.12 -11.79 -18.87
C LEU A 225 15.00 -12.71 -20.10
N ARG A 226 13.90 -12.54 -20.85
CA ARG A 226 13.58 -13.34 -22.06
C ARG A 226 13.94 -12.57 -23.35
N PHE A 227 15.12 -11.97 -23.41
CA PHE A 227 15.49 -11.11 -24.55
C PHE A 227 15.95 -11.87 -25.79
N GLN A 228 16.01 -13.21 -25.76
CA GLN A 228 16.09 -14.00 -26.98
C GLN A 228 14.89 -13.70 -27.91
N ASP A 229 13.74 -13.30 -27.33
CA ASP A 229 12.61 -12.76 -28.06
C ASP A 229 12.91 -11.33 -28.56
N PHE A 230 13.04 -11.17 -29.88
CA PHE A 230 13.41 -9.88 -30.47
C PHE A 230 12.42 -8.75 -30.15
N TRP A 231 11.15 -9.08 -29.87
CA TRP A 231 10.17 -8.09 -29.45
C TRP A 231 10.52 -7.44 -28.11
N TYR A 232 11.21 -8.16 -27.24
CA TYR A 232 11.69 -7.66 -25.96
C TYR A 232 13.02 -6.92 -26.12
N SER A 233 13.92 -7.43 -26.97
CA SER A 233 15.27 -6.92 -27.06
C SER A 233 15.48 -5.71 -27.99
N ASN A 234 14.58 -5.47 -28.95
CA ASN A 234 14.80 -4.43 -29.95
C ASN A 234 14.98 -3.03 -29.33
N GLY A 235 14.46 -2.81 -28.12
CA GLY A 235 14.62 -1.54 -27.43
C GLY A 235 16.04 -1.23 -26.99
N VAL A 236 16.90 -2.25 -26.85
CA VAL A 236 18.34 -2.06 -26.63
C VAL A 236 19.00 -1.48 -27.89
N PHE A 237 18.73 -2.07 -29.06
CA PHE A 237 19.25 -1.59 -30.33
C PHE A 237 18.80 -0.15 -30.61
N ALA A 238 17.51 0.12 -30.42
CA ALA A 238 16.94 1.44 -30.62
C ALA A 238 17.60 2.51 -29.72
N GLY A 239 17.85 2.19 -28.45
CA GLY A 239 18.56 3.09 -27.53
C GLY A 239 19.97 3.44 -27.99
N VAL A 240 20.75 2.44 -28.41
CA VAL A 240 22.10 2.64 -28.95
C VAL A 240 22.06 3.46 -30.24
N PHE A 241 21.18 3.12 -31.16
CA PHE A 241 21.04 3.82 -32.44
C PHE A 241 20.60 5.28 -32.27
N ALA A 242 19.66 5.56 -31.36
CA ALA A 242 19.25 6.92 -31.04
C ALA A 242 20.40 7.74 -30.42
N ASN A 243 21.27 7.11 -29.62
CA ASN A 243 22.47 7.76 -29.09
C ASN A 243 23.47 8.06 -30.22
N LEU A 244 23.74 7.08 -31.09
CA LEU A 244 24.64 7.24 -32.24
C LEU A 244 24.17 8.34 -33.20
N GLN A 245 22.88 8.42 -33.51
CA GLN A 245 22.30 9.50 -34.33
C GLN A 245 22.54 10.89 -33.75
N LYS A 246 22.56 11.01 -32.41
CA LYS A 246 22.84 12.27 -31.71
C LYS A 246 24.34 12.59 -31.68
N SER A 247 25.19 11.58 -31.50
CA SER A 247 26.64 11.77 -31.35
C SER A 247 27.43 11.80 -32.66
N GLU A 248 26.87 11.26 -33.74
CA GLU A 248 27.53 11.14 -35.04
C GLU A 248 26.80 11.96 -36.13
N PRO A 249 27.34 13.10 -36.58
CA PRO A 249 26.67 13.99 -37.54
C PRO A 249 26.23 13.29 -38.85
N GLN A 250 27.02 12.32 -39.32
CA GLN A 250 26.73 11.51 -40.51
C GLN A 250 25.50 10.61 -40.40
N LEU A 251 25.02 10.34 -39.18
CA LEU A 251 23.86 9.50 -38.90
C LEU A 251 22.59 10.30 -38.56
N SER A 252 22.68 11.64 -38.46
CA SER A 252 21.58 12.50 -38.00
C SER A 252 20.23 12.31 -38.72
N ASN A 253 20.25 11.89 -39.99
CA ASN A 253 19.06 11.63 -40.81
C ASN A 253 18.87 10.13 -41.16
N ILE A 254 19.63 9.23 -40.54
CA ILE A 254 19.63 7.80 -40.86
C ILE A 254 18.99 7.03 -39.72
N ASP A 255 17.80 6.48 -39.94
CA ASP A 255 17.18 5.55 -39.01
C ASP A 255 17.82 4.15 -39.12
N LEU A 256 18.74 3.85 -38.21
CA LEU A 256 19.45 2.57 -38.17
C LEU A 256 18.53 1.38 -37.84
N MET A 257 17.39 1.58 -37.15
CA MET A 257 16.43 0.49 -36.91
C MET A 257 15.88 -0.07 -38.23
N LYS A 258 15.70 0.79 -39.24
CA LYS A 258 15.25 0.39 -40.58
C LYS A 258 16.26 -0.48 -41.34
N HIS A 259 17.50 -0.57 -40.85
CA HIS A 259 18.59 -1.31 -41.49
C HIS A 259 18.83 -2.70 -40.88
N ILE A 260 17.99 -3.14 -39.93
CA ILE A 260 17.97 -4.54 -39.45
C ILE A 260 17.84 -5.51 -40.63
N LEU A 261 16.95 -5.18 -41.56
CA LEU A 261 16.82 -5.83 -42.85
C LEU A 261 16.15 -4.85 -43.81
N TYR A 262 16.77 -4.53 -44.94
CA TYR A 262 16.35 -3.45 -45.81
C TYR A 262 16.68 -3.71 -47.27
N THR A 263 16.03 -2.97 -48.18
CA THR A 263 16.46 -2.94 -49.59
C THR A 263 17.52 -1.87 -49.74
N ASN A 264 18.74 -2.26 -50.06
CA ASN A 264 19.82 -1.31 -50.29
C ASN A 264 19.50 -0.47 -51.54
N PRO A 265 19.35 0.86 -51.43
CA PRO A 265 18.94 1.70 -52.54
C PRO A 265 19.99 1.76 -53.66
N GLU A 266 21.26 1.53 -53.36
CA GLU A 266 22.36 1.58 -54.34
C GLU A 266 22.40 0.32 -55.21
N THR A 267 22.05 -0.84 -54.65
CA THR A 267 22.14 -2.14 -55.34
C THR A 267 20.77 -2.72 -55.69
N ASN A 268 19.69 -2.15 -55.16
CA ASN A 268 18.32 -2.65 -55.21
C ASN A 268 18.18 -4.12 -54.76
N LYS A 269 19.09 -4.59 -53.91
CA LYS A 269 19.09 -5.93 -53.30
C LYS A 269 18.78 -5.83 -51.82
N VAL A 270 18.24 -6.90 -51.25
CA VAL A 270 18.06 -7.03 -49.80
C VAL A 270 19.43 -7.08 -49.13
N SER A 271 19.59 -6.35 -48.01
CA SER A 271 20.78 -6.28 -47.16
C SER A 271 20.39 -6.18 -45.68
N SER A 272 21.37 -6.24 -44.77
CA SER A 272 21.19 -6.12 -43.32
C SER A 272 22.45 -5.57 -42.66
N GLY A 273 22.27 -4.70 -41.68
CA GLY A 273 23.36 -4.24 -40.81
C GLY A 273 24.06 -5.35 -40.03
N PHE A 274 23.45 -6.52 -39.85
CA PHE A 274 24.13 -7.67 -39.22
C PHE A 274 25.17 -8.34 -40.12
N VAL A 275 25.21 -8.01 -41.42
CA VAL A 275 26.14 -8.62 -42.39
C VAL A 275 27.44 -7.81 -42.48
N ILE A 276 28.59 -8.48 -42.44
CA ILE A 276 29.92 -7.83 -42.42
C ILE A 276 30.16 -6.91 -43.63
N SER A 277 29.65 -7.26 -44.81
CA SER A 277 29.79 -6.45 -46.02
C SER A 277 28.89 -5.22 -46.07
N ASP A 278 27.97 -5.06 -45.10
CA ASP A 278 27.05 -3.93 -45.06
C ASP A 278 27.71 -2.68 -44.49
N LYS A 279 27.43 -1.51 -45.09
CA LYS A 279 28.05 -0.24 -44.68
C LYS A 279 27.66 0.19 -43.26
N TYR A 280 26.54 -0.29 -42.74
CA TYR A 280 26.08 0.00 -41.38
C TYR A 280 26.55 -1.03 -40.34
N ASN A 281 27.32 -2.05 -40.74
CA ASN A 281 27.72 -3.15 -39.86
C ASN A 281 28.44 -2.72 -38.59
N LYS A 282 29.27 -1.67 -38.68
CA LYS A 282 29.96 -1.11 -37.52
C LYS A 282 28.98 -0.72 -36.41
N HIS A 283 27.94 0.03 -36.74
CA HIS A 283 26.95 0.51 -35.76
C HIS A 283 26.13 -0.65 -35.18
N PHE A 284 25.84 -1.67 -35.98
CA PHE A 284 25.17 -2.88 -35.51
C PHE A 284 26.05 -3.71 -34.57
N LYS A 285 27.37 -3.74 -34.78
CA LYS A 285 28.31 -4.34 -33.83
C LYS A 285 28.36 -3.57 -32.51
N ASP A 286 28.34 -2.24 -32.55
CA ASP A 286 28.29 -1.41 -31.34
C ASP A 286 27.02 -1.72 -30.52
N ALA A 287 25.86 -1.78 -31.17
CA ALA A 287 24.60 -2.15 -30.52
C ALA A 287 24.58 -3.60 -30.02
N LEU A 288 25.15 -4.53 -30.78
CA LEU A 288 25.25 -5.93 -30.38
C LEU A 288 26.18 -6.13 -29.17
N ASN A 289 27.23 -5.31 -29.06
CA ASN A 289 28.11 -5.34 -27.90
C ASN A 289 27.35 -5.00 -26.61
N VAL A 290 26.51 -3.97 -26.65
CA VAL A 290 25.62 -3.63 -25.55
C VAL A 290 24.62 -4.76 -25.30
N PHE A 291 23.97 -5.26 -26.35
CA PHE A 291 22.94 -6.29 -26.20
C PHE A 291 23.47 -7.60 -25.59
N THR A 292 24.65 -8.05 -26.02
CA THR A 292 25.27 -9.29 -25.52
C THR A 292 25.75 -9.19 -24.07
N SER A 293 25.93 -7.98 -23.52
CA SER A 293 26.26 -7.79 -22.10
C SER A 293 25.14 -8.27 -21.17
N LEU A 294 23.89 -8.33 -21.64
CA LEU A 294 22.76 -8.88 -20.89
C LEU A 294 22.78 -10.42 -20.80
N PHE A 295 23.41 -11.09 -21.77
CA PHE A 295 23.45 -12.55 -21.85
C PHE A 295 24.73 -13.13 -21.27
N PHE A 296 25.84 -12.42 -21.43
CA PHE A 296 27.16 -12.92 -21.10
C PHE A 296 27.29 -13.40 -19.64
N PRO A 297 26.82 -12.65 -18.61
CA PRO A 297 26.88 -13.12 -17.22
C PRO A 297 26.11 -14.43 -16.98
N ILE A 298 24.98 -14.61 -17.67
CA ILE A 298 24.13 -15.81 -17.56
C ILE A 298 24.79 -16.98 -18.28
N TYR A 299 25.27 -16.77 -19.51
CA TYR A 299 25.99 -17.76 -20.29
C TYR A 299 27.24 -18.25 -19.55
N GLN A 300 28.05 -17.33 -19.02
CA GLN A 300 29.29 -17.65 -18.33
C GLN A 300 29.01 -18.53 -17.10
N ALA A 301 28.04 -18.14 -16.28
CA ALA A 301 27.65 -18.93 -15.11
C ALA A 301 27.05 -20.30 -15.49
N ALA A 302 26.21 -20.36 -16.51
CA ALA A 302 25.50 -21.58 -16.91
C ALA A 302 26.39 -22.62 -17.62
N TYR A 303 27.36 -22.18 -18.42
CA TYR A 303 28.13 -23.06 -19.31
C TYR A 303 29.62 -23.12 -19.01
N ILE A 304 30.23 -22.00 -18.60
CA ILE A 304 31.68 -21.86 -18.48
C ILE A 304 32.20 -22.18 -17.08
N PHE A 305 31.55 -21.67 -16.04
CA PHE A 305 32.02 -21.86 -14.67
C PHE A 305 32.07 -23.34 -14.29
N THR A 306 33.20 -23.71 -13.68
CA THR A 306 33.38 -24.95 -12.94
C THR A 306 32.44 -24.98 -11.72
N PRO A 307 32.20 -26.14 -11.09
CA PRO A 307 31.37 -26.21 -9.89
C PRO A 307 31.81 -25.26 -8.78
N GLU A 308 33.12 -25.07 -8.59
CA GLU A 308 33.67 -24.16 -7.57
C GLU A 308 33.46 -22.68 -7.95
N GLU A 309 33.82 -22.28 -9.17
CA GLU A 309 33.57 -20.92 -9.69
C GLU A 309 32.06 -20.59 -9.62
N TYR A 310 31.21 -21.56 -9.94
CA TYR A 310 29.76 -21.39 -9.92
C TYR A 310 29.22 -21.16 -8.51
N ASN A 311 29.63 -21.98 -7.54
CA ASN A 311 29.19 -21.85 -6.15
C ASN A 311 29.57 -20.49 -5.55
N ASN A 312 30.70 -19.92 -5.98
CA ASN A 312 31.15 -18.59 -5.55
C ASN A 312 30.52 -17.43 -6.34
N SER A 313 29.78 -17.70 -7.43
CA SER A 313 29.10 -16.67 -8.21
C SER A 313 27.83 -16.17 -7.52
N VAL A 314 27.34 -14.98 -7.93
CA VAL A 314 26.07 -14.41 -7.45
C VAL A 314 24.87 -15.36 -7.63
N TRP A 315 24.92 -16.24 -8.63
CA TRP A 315 23.84 -17.20 -8.90
C TRP A 315 23.91 -18.42 -7.98
N GLY A 316 25.11 -18.97 -7.79
CA GLY A 316 25.34 -20.11 -6.91
C GLY A 316 25.09 -19.76 -5.44
N GLN A 317 25.50 -18.56 -5.01
CA GLN A 317 25.22 -18.04 -3.67
C GLN A 317 23.72 -17.90 -3.38
N LYS A 318 22.90 -17.65 -4.42
CA LYS A 318 21.43 -17.60 -4.32
C LYS A 318 20.76 -18.96 -4.50
N GLY A 319 21.53 -20.04 -4.59
CA GLY A 319 21.01 -21.40 -4.76
C GLY A 319 20.29 -21.63 -6.10
N ILE A 320 20.59 -20.82 -7.12
CA ILE A 320 20.16 -21.07 -8.50
C ILE A 320 21.09 -22.15 -9.04
N SER A 321 20.57 -23.07 -9.85
CA SER A 321 21.36 -24.11 -10.49
C SER A 321 21.74 -23.72 -11.93
N GLN A 322 22.86 -24.28 -12.42
CA GLN A 322 23.26 -24.08 -13.81
C GLN A 322 22.18 -24.57 -14.80
N LEU A 323 21.37 -25.56 -14.43
CA LEU A 323 20.26 -26.04 -15.26
C LEU A 323 19.15 -24.98 -15.37
N GLU A 324 18.79 -24.33 -14.27
CA GLU A 324 17.78 -23.26 -14.26
C GLU A 324 18.24 -22.07 -15.13
N LEU A 325 19.52 -21.70 -15.08
CA LEU A 325 20.09 -20.65 -15.95
C LEU A 325 20.09 -21.05 -17.44
N LYS A 326 20.30 -22.33 -17.76
CA LYS A 326 20.17 -22.82 -19.15
C LYS A 326 18.74 -22.75 -19.63
N GLN A 327 17.78 -23.08 -18.76
CA GLN A 327 16.36 -23.03 -19.09
C GLN A 327 15.87 -21.60 -19.33
N SER A 328 16.37 -20.60 -18.59
CA SER A 328 16.03 -19.18 -18.85
C SER A 328 16.50 -18.68 -20.22
N LEU A 329 17.54 -19.29 -20.79
CA LEU A 329 18.09 -19.00 -22.12
C LEU A 329 17.44 -19.83 -23.24
N SER A 330 16.36 -20.56 -22.97
CA SER A 330 15.68 -21.39 -23.97
C SER A 330 15.00 -20.55 -25.06
N SER A 331 15.09 -20.98 -26.31
CA SER A 331 14.28 -20.45 -27.43
C SER A 331 12.79 -20.78 -27.33
N ASN A 332 12.44 -21.82 -26.55
CA ASN A 332 11.06 -22.05 -26.14
C ASN A 332 10.69 -21.08 -25.02
N SER A 333 9.82 -20.12 -25.34
CA SER A 333 9.40 -19.03 -24.46
C SER A 333 8.65 -19.52 -23.22
N GLU A 334 7.89 -20.61 -23.31
CA GLU A 334 7.19 -21.18 -22.15
C GLU A 334 8.19 -21.76 -21.13
N ILE A 335 9.22 -22.46 -21.61
CA ILE A 335 10.28 -23.00 -20.76
C ILE A 335 11.06 -21.87 -20.08
N ALA A 336 11.46 -20.85 -20.86
CA ALA A 336 12.20 -19.71 -20.33
C ALA A 336 11.39 -18.92 -19.29
N ASN A 337 10.14 -18.56 -19.61
CA ASN A 337 9.26 -17.85 -18.66
C ASN A 337 9.00 -18.67 -17.40
N LYS A 338 8.72 -19.97 -17.54
CA LYS A 338 8.46 -20.83 -16.39
C LYS A 338 9.68 -20.91 -15.47
N ALA A 339 10.89 -21.02 -16.01
CA ALA A 339 12.12 -21.01 -15.23
C ALA A 339 12.27 -19.69 -14.46
N ILE A 340 12.16 -18.55 -15.16
CA ILE A 340 12.31 -17.21 -14.57
C ILE A 340 11.25 -16.97 -13.49
N PHE A 341 9.97 -17.25 -13.76
CA PHE A 341 8.88 -17.04 -12.82
C PHE A 341 9.00 -17.95 -11.59
N THR A 342 9.48 -19.18 -11.77
CA THR A 342 9.74 -20.08 -10.64
C THR A 342 10.82 -19.51 -9.72
N LEU A 343 11.90 -18.95 -10.28
CA LEU A 343 12.97 -18.33 -9.51
C LEU A 343 12.50 -17.06 -8.76
N MET A 344 11.67 -16.24 -9.41
CA MET A 344 11.03 -15.08 -8.74
C MET A 344 10.13 -15.52 -7.58
N LYS A 345 9.29 -16.54 -7.81
CA LYS A 345 8.39 -17.06 -6.78
C LYS A 345 9.14 -17.67 -5.59
N GLN A 346 10.35 -18.18 -5.81
CA GLN A 346 11.26 -18.66 -4.77
C GLN A 346 12.06 -17.55 -4.07
N GLY A 347 11.96 -16.29 -4.51
CA GLY A 347 12.74 -15.18 -3.99
C GLY A 347 14.23 -15.24 -4.32
N LYS A 348 14.62 -16.03 -5.35
CA LYS A 348 16.03 -16.15 -5.78
C LYS A 348 16.44 -15.03 -6.73
N ILE A 349 15.48 -14.44 -7.43
CA ILE A 349 15.64 -13.21 -8.21
C ILE A 349 14.44 -12.30 -7.90
N ASP A 350 14.63 -11.01 -8.05
CA ASP A 350 13.64 -10.00 -7.65
C ASP A 350 12.87 -9.46 -8.85
N PHE A 351 13.46 -9.52 -10.06
CA PHE A 351 12.95 -8.84 -11.26
C PHE A 351 12.98 -9.70 -12.52
N THR A 352 12.09 -9.39 -13.45
CA THR A 352 12.13 -9.82 -14.85
C THR A 352 11.49 -8.76 -15.75
N VAL A 353 11.60 -8.92 -17.07
CA VAL A 353 10.85 -8.13 -18.05
C VAL A 353 9.67 -8.95 -18.60
N ILE A 354 8.48 -8.35 -18.62
CA ILE A 354 7.26 -8.93 -19.19
C ILE A 354 6.60 -7.96 -20.18
N GLY A 355 5.78 -8.48 -21.09
CA GLY A 355 4.80 -7.68 -21.82
C GLY A 355 3.50 -7.48 -21.03
N SER A 356 2.70 -6.49 -21.40
CA SER A 356 1.39 -6.19 -20.78
C SER A 356 0.43 -7.37 -20.75
N TRP A 357 0.47 -8.22 -21.77
CA TRP A 357 -0.31 -9.46 -21.85
C TRP A 357 0.05 -10.49 -20.75
N ASP A 358 1.26 -10.44 -20.19
CA ASP A 358 1.75 -11.37 -19.16
C ASP A 358 1.59 -10.83 -17.73
N ALA A 359 0.99 -9.65 -17.54
CA ALA A 359 0.86 -9.01 -16.21
C ALA A 359 0.12 -9.91 -15.20
N LYS A 360 -1.04 -10.47 -15.56
CA LYS A 360 -1.81 -11.37 -14.68
C LYS A 360 -1.10 -12.71 -14.44
N ASN A 361 -0.45 -13.21 -15.48
CA ASN A 361 0.33 -14.46 -15.43
C ASN A 361 1.52 -14.32 -14.45
N SER A 362 2.26 -13.21 -14.52
CA SER A 362 3.38 -12.92 -13.63
C SER A 362 2.95 -12.71 -12.17
N GLN A 363 1.81 -12.07 -11.90
CA GLN A 363 1.26 -11.98 -10.55
C GLN A 363 0.99 -13.37 -9.96
N THR A 364 0.39 -14.26 -10.76
CA THR A 364 -0.02 -15.61 -10.31
C THR A 364 1.17 -16.56 -10.17
N ASN A 365 2.04 -16.58 -11.17
CA ASN A 365 3.08 -17.61 -11.33
C ASN A 365 4.47 -17.14 -10.91
N ALA A 366 4.73 -15.83 -10.88
CA ALA A 366 6.00 -15.24 -10.44
C ALA A 366 5.90 -14.49 -9.10
N ASN A 367 4.70 -14.41 -8.50
CA ASN A 367 4.43 -13.56 -7.34
C ASN A 367 4.76 -12.07 -7.57
N ALA A 368 4.57 -11.57 -8.79
CA ALA A 368 4.83 -10.17 -9.10
C ALA A 368 3.88 -9.23 -8.32
N GLN A 369 4.44 -8.27 -7.60
CA GLN A 369 3.71 -7.33 -6.74
C GLN A 369 3.75 -5.90 -7.30
N SER A 370 4.81 -5.50 -7.98
CA SER A 370 5.04 -4.14 -8.51
C SER A 370 5.59 -4.16 -9.94
N PHE A 371 5.43 -3.04 -10.66
CA PHE A 371 5.81 -2.90 -12.07
C PHE A 371 6.42 -1.52 -12.34
N PHE A 372 7.44 -1.47 -13.20
CA PHE A 372 8.19 -0.25 -13.53
C PHE A 372 8.51 -0.17 -15.02
N SER A 373 8.72 1.04 -15.53
CA SER A 373 9.22 1.29 -16.88
C SER A 373 10.65 0.78 -17.01
N ILE A 374 11.01 0.27 -18.19
CA ILE A 374 12.39 -0.02 -18.54
C ILE A 374 13.02 1.30 -19.02
N VAL A 375 13.97 1.84 -18.25
CA VAL A 375 14.53 3.18 -18.53
C VAL A 375 15.91 3.08 -19.19
N LYS A 376 16.83 2.31 -18.61
CA LYS A 376 18.22 2.20 -19.04
C LYS A 376 18.59 0.76 -19.36
N THR A 377 19.29 0.55 -20.47
CA THR A 377 19.97 -0.72 -20.73
C THR A 377 21.25 -0.80 -19.90
N ASN A 378 22.06 0.26 -19.96
CA ASN A 378 23.26 0.49 -19.16
C ASN A 378 23.43 2.03 -18.95
N GLU A 379 24.49 2.46 -18.29
CA GLU A 379 24.71 3.89 -17.99
C GLU A 379 24.85 4.79 -19.23
N GLN A 380 25.27 4.24 -20.36
CA GLN A 380 25.44 4.99 -21.60
C GLN A 380 24.15 5.08 -22.43
N TYR A 381 23.31 4.03 -22.38
CA TYR A 381 22.22 3.84 -23.32
C TYR A 381 20.87 3.59 -22.63
N GLU A 382 19.90 4.43 -22.98
CA GLU A 382 18.50 4.25 -22.61
C GLU A 382 17.91 2.99 -23.28
N PHE A 383 16.80 2.49 -22.76
CA PHE A 383 15.99 1.49 -23.44
C PHE A 383 14.80 2.18 -24.12
N LEU A 384 14.64 1.99 -25.43
CA LEU A 384 13.57 2.60 -26.22
C LEU A 384 12.63 1.53 -26.77
N GLN A 385 11.53 1.25 -26.07
CA GLN A 385 10.66 0.14 -26.47
C GLN A 385 9.92 0.40 -27.79
N ALA A 386 9.64 -0.66 -28.54
CA ALA A 386 8.80 -0.55 -29.73
C ALA A 386 7.36 -0.20 -29.30
N PRO A 387 6.71 0.78 -29.94
CA PRO A 387 5.32 1.10 -29.62
C PRO A 387 4.39 0.00 -30.18
N GLY A 388 3.68 -0.71 -29.30
CA GLY A 388 2.76 -1.79 -29.65
C GLY A 388 1.29 -1.34 -29.60
N ALA A 389 0.47 -1.84 -30.52
CA ALA A 389 -0.96 -1.53 -30.54
C ALA A 389 -1.80 -2.58 -31.28
N TRP A 390 -3.05 -2.73 -30.87
CA TRP A 390 -4.08 -3.51 -31.58
C TRP A 390 -5.10 -2.61 -32.23
N SER A 391 -5.65 -3.08 -33.35
CA SER A 391 -6.53 -2.32 -34.23
C SER A 391 -7.72 -3.14 -34.70
N PHE A 392 -8.84 -2.46 -34.95
CA PHE A 392 -9.97 -2.99 -35.70
C PHE A 392 -9.89 -2.59 -37.17
N GLY A 393 -10.05 -3.54 -38.07
CA GLY A 393 -10.19 -3.33 -39.50
C GLY A 393 -11.54 -3.79 -40.00
N ILE A 394 -11.97 -3.23 -41.13
CA ILE A 394 -13.15 -3.67 -41.87
C ILE A 394 -12.69 -4.58 -43.00
N SER A 395 -13.34 -5.71 -43.20
CA SER A 395 -13.02 -6.60 -44.32
C SER A 395 -13.29 -5.93 -45.67
N SER A 396 -12.40 -6.14 -46.65
CA SER A 396 -12.50 -5.57 -48.00
C SER A 396 -13.82 -5.89 -48.70
N ARG A 397 -14.46 -7.02 -48.35
CA ARG A 397 -15.80 -7.40 -48.84
C ARG A 397 -16.88 -6.35 -48.59
N ASN A 398 -16.67 -5.44 -47.63
CA ASN A 398 -17.62 -4.40 -47.25
C ASN A 398 -17.38 -3.04 -47.93
N LEU A 399 -16.38 -2.91 -48.82
CA LEU A 399 -16.11 -1.66 -49.54
C LEU A 399 -17.30 -1.20 -50.38
N ASN A 400 -17.95 -2.13 -51.08
CA ASN A 400 -19.11 -1.91 -51.94
C ASN A 400 -20.44 -2.24 -51.24
N ALA A 401 -20.45 -2.26 -49.90
CA ALA A 401 -21.64 -2.54 -49.12
C ALA A 401 -22.74 -1.47 -49.30
N SER A 402 -24.00 -1.87 -49.14
CA SER A 402 -25.16 -0.97 -49.13
C SER A 402 -25.03 0.10 -48.03
N LYS A 403 -25.68 1.25 -48.23
CA LYS A 403 -25.65 2.36 -47.25
C LYS A 403 -26.09 1.91 -45.85
N GLU A 404 -27.12 1.08 -45.79
CA GLU A 404 -27.62 0.52 -44.52
C GLU A 404 -26.59 -0.39 -43.85
N ARG A 405 -25.89 -1.24 -44.62
CA ARG A 405 -24.85 -2.12 -44.07
C ARG A 405 -23.64 -1.34 -43.60
N LYS A 406 -23.22 -0.32 -44.36
CA LYS A 406 -22.16 0.60 -43.93
C LYS A 406 -22.53 1.29 -42.62
N GLU A 407 -23.77 1.77 -42.48
CA GLU A 407 -24.26 2.36 -41.23
C GLU A 407 -24.29 1.35 -40.06
N ALA A 408 -24.66 0.09 -40.33
CA ALA A 408 -24.65 -0.98 -39.32
C ALA A 408 -23.22 -1.28 -38.82
N LEU A 409 -22.26 -1.44 -39.73
CA LEU A 409 -20.84 -1.61 -39.39
C LEU A 409 -20.27 -0.40 -38.65
N LYS A 410 -20.60 0.82 -39.10
CA LYS A 410 -20.22 2.08 -38.44
C LYS A 410 -20.75 2.16 -37.03
N THR A 411 -22.02 1.80 -36.83
CA THR A 411 -22.68 1.80 -35.51
C THR A 411 -22.03 0.77 -34.60
N PHE A 412 -21.79 -0.45 -35.10
CA PHE A 412 -21.13 -1.50 -34.33
C PHE A 412 -19.70 -1.09 -33.89
N LEU A 413 -18.89 -0.55 -34.81
CA LEU A 413 -17.56 0.00 -34.48
C LEU A 413 -17.67 1.15 -33.48
N ASN A 414 -18.62 2.06 -33.63
CA ASN A 414 -18.86 3.10 -32.63
C ASN A 414 -19.17 2.51 -31.24
N THR A 415 -19.91 1.41 -31.17
CA THR A 415 -20.21 0.72 -29.90
C THR A 415 -18.97 0.05 -29.30
N ILE A 416 -18.06 -0.50 -30.12
CA ILE A 416 -16.76 -1.02 -29.65
C ILE A 416 -16.01 0.05 -28.85
N PHE A 417 -15.97 1.28 -29.37
CA PHE A 417 -15.21 2.38 -28.76
C PHE A 417 -15.96 3.13 -27.63
N GLU A 418 -17.04 2.58 -27.10
CA GLU A 418 -17.72 3.14 -25.92
C GLU A 418 -16.95 2.86 -24.64
N VAL A 419 -16.93 3.83 -23.72
CA VAL A 419 -16.33 3.67 -22.38
C VAL A 419 -16.89 2.43 -21.66
N ALA A 420 -18.18 2.14 -21.83
CA ALA A 420 -18.80 0.96 -21.23
C ALA A 420 -18.31 -0.37 -21.84
N SER A 421 -18.00 -0.40 -23.13
CA SER A 421 -17.39 -1.56 -23.79
C SER A 421 -15.94 -1.73 -23.30
N TYR A 422 -15.18 -0.64 -23.30
CA TYR A 422 -13.83 -0.61 -22.75
C TYR A 422 -13.77 -1.09 -21.28
N HIS A 423 -14.74 -0.74 -20.45
CA HIS A 423 -14.83 -1.23 -19.07
C HIS A 423 -14.78 -2.77 -18.98
N GLU A 424 -15.54 -3.48 -19.82
CA GLU A 424 -15.55 -4.95 -19.84
C GLU A 424 -14.21 -5.55 -20.32
N LEU A 425 -13.50 -4.86 -21.22
CA LEU A 425 -12.20 -5.28 -21.71
C LEU A 425 -11.09 -5.09 -20.66
N PHE A 426 -11.14 -3.95 -19.96
CA PHE A 426 -10.09 -3.53 -19.03
C PHE A 426 -10.32 -4.03 -17.59
N ASN A 427 -11.52 -4.57 -17.29
CA ASN A 427 -11.80 -5.29 -16.04
C ASN A 427 -10.90 -6.52 -15.81
N ASN A 428 -10.32 -7.12 -16.86
CA ASN A 428 -9.43 -8.29 -16.73
C ASN A 428 -7.95 -7.92 -16.55
N GLY A 429 -7.58 -6.68 -16.83
CA GLY A 429 -6.38 -6.06 -16.31
C GLY A 429 -5.04 -6.26 -17.01
N THR A 430 -5.08 -6.54 -18.32
CA THR A 430 -3.87 -6.75 -19.12
C THR A 430 -3.79 -5.83 -20.33
N ASN A 431 -4.89 -5.19 -20.70
CA ASN A 431 -4.99 -4.32 -21.87
C ASN A 431 -4.87 -2.85 -21.44
N ILE A 432 -4.32 -2.00 -22.31
CA ILE A 432 -4.05 -0.57 -22.02
C ILE A 432 -4.82 0.26 -23.05
N PRO A 433 -5.74 1.16 -22.64
CA PRO A 433 -6.36 2.08 -23.59
C PRO A 433 -5.30 2.86 -24.36
N PHE A 434 -5.46 2.99 -25.68
CA PHE A 434 -4.51 3.79 -26.47
C PHE A 434 -4.60 5.28 -26.09
N VAL A 435 -5.82 5.77 -25.83
CA VAL A 435 -6.09 7.19 -25.52
C VAL A 435 -6.17 7.41 -24.01
N LYS A 436 -5.43 8.40 -23.51
CA LYS A 436 -5.36 8.72 -22.08
C LYS A 436 -6.71 9.10 -21.47
N GLU A 437 -7.54 9.83 -22.20
CA GLU A 437 -8.87 10.23 -21.72
C GLU A 437 -9.82 9.04 -21.52
N VAL A 438 -9.70 7.97 -22.34
CA VAL A 438 -10.46 6.74 -22.13
C VAL A 438 -10.10 6.13 -20.78
N TYR A 439 -8.81 6.10 -20.42
CA TYR A 439 -8.40 5.65 -19.10
C TYR A 439 -8.97 6.53 -17.98
N ASN A 440 -8.89 7.87 -18.12
CA ASN A 440 -9.44 8.79 -17.13
C ASN A 440 -10.93 8.53 -16.89
N ASP A 441 -11.70 8.31 -17.96
CA ASP A 441 -13.12 7.96 -17.89
C ASP A 441 -13.35 6.60 -17.21
N LEU A 442 -12.49 5.59 -17.46
CA LEU A 442 -12.55 4.30 -16.77
C LEU A 442 -12.22 4.40 -15.28
N ALA A 443 -11.14 5.10 -14.91
CA ALA A 443 -10.74 5.30 -13.53
C ALA A 443 -11.84 6.04 -12.74
N ASN A 444 -12.47 7.04 -13.36
CA ASN A 444 -13.62 7.73 -12.80
C ASN A 444 -14.85 6.81 -12.66
N SER A 445 -15.12 5.94 -13.64
CA SER A 445 -16.20 4.95 -13.55
C SER A 445 -15.99 3.98 -12.38
N ILE A 446 -14.80 3.40 -12.24
CA ILE A 446 -14.45 2.50 -11.13
C ILE A 446 -14.54 3.24 -9.79
N LYS A 447 -14.04 4.48 -9.73
CA LYS A 447 -14.17 5.33 -8.54
C LYS A 447 -15.64 5.58 -8.17
N ASN A 448 -16.48 5.91 -9.14
CA ASN A 448 -17.91 6.18 -8.91
C ASN A 448 -18.67 4.92 -8.46
N GLN A 449 -18.33 3.74 -8.98
CA GLN A 449 -18.89 2.46 -8.52
C GLN A 449 -18.48 2.12 -7.09
N ASN A 450 -17.35 2.67 -6.62
CA ASN A 450 -16.78 2.40 -5.29
C ASN A 450 -16.69 3.68 -4.45
N ILE A 451 -17.63 4.61 -4.64
CA ILE A 451 -17.56 5.95 -4.08
C ILE A 451 -17.57 5.93 -2.55
N ASP A 452 -18.29 4.99 -1.93
CA ASP A 452 -18.36 4.86 -0.47
C ASP A 452 -17.00 4.45 0.11
N GLN A 453 -16.30 3.51 -0.51
CA GLN A 453 -14.95 3.10 -0.10
C GLN A 453 -13.90 4.18 -0.39
N TYR A 454 -14.04 4.91 -1.51
CA TYR A 454 -13.21 6.08 -1.79
C TYR A 454 -13.40 7.18 -0.75
N ASN A 455 -14.65 7.44 -0.36
CA ASN A 455 -14.98 8.41 0.68
C ASN A 455 -14.47 7.95 2.03
N ASP A 456 -14.60 6.67 2.37
CA ASP A 456 -14.02 6.07 3.57
C ASP A 456 -12.49 6.22 3.58
N LEU A 457 -11.80 5.91 2.49
CA LEU A 457 -10.35 6.09 2.38
C LEU A 457 -9.92 7.55 2.39
N THR A 458 -10.72 8.46 1.83
CA THR A 458 -10.49 9.91 1.90
C THR A 458 -10.70 10.43 3.32
N ASN A 459 -11.68 9.89 4.04
CA ASN A 459 -11.91 10.20 5.44
C ASN A 459 -10.80 9.62 6.33
N ILE A 460 -10.32 8.41 6.02
CA ILE A 460 -9.15 7.79 6.64
C ILE A 460 -7.91 8.65 6.37
N ALA A 461 -7.68 9.07 5.12
CA ALA A 461 -6.59 9.95 4.72
C ALA A 461 -6.60 11.26 5.51
N LYS A 462 -7.75 11.96 5.54
CA LYS A 462 -7.95 13.15 6.36
C LYS A 462 -7.72 12.89 7.84
N SER A 463 -8.18 11.74 8.34
CA SER A 463 -7.96 11.34 9.74
C SER A 463 -6.49 11.00 10.04
N LEU A 464 -5.70 10.67 9.02
CA LEU A 464 -4.25 10.41 9.10
C LEU A 464 -3.42 11.66 8.76
N GLY A 465 -4.06 12.81 8.55
CA GLY A 465 -3.38 14.08 8.28
C GLY A 465 -3.08 14.37 6.80
N PHE A 466 -3.56 13.53 5.88
CA PHE A 466 -3.42 13.72 4.45
C PHE A 466 -4.63 14.48 3.87
N GLU A 467 -4.41 15.45 2.99
CA GLU A 467 -5.48 16.22 2.34
C GLU A 467 -6.34 15.34 1.43
N THR A 468 -5.73 14.31 0.83
CA THR A 468 -6.40 13.43 -0.13
C THR A 468 -6.06 11.95 0.08
N TYR A 469 -6.95 11.08 -0.40
CA TYR A 469 -6.65 9.65 -0.54
C TYR A 469 -5.36 9.40 -1.33
N GLN A 470 -5.09 10.18 -2.37
CA GLN A 470 -3.86 10.01 -3.19
C GLN A 470 -2.60 10.31 -2.39
N GLU A 471 -2.66 11.30 -1.51
CA GLU A 471 -1.55 11.64 -0.63
C GLU A 471 -1.32 10.56 0.44
N LEU A 472 -2.40 9.99 1.00
CA LEU A 472 -2.32 8.80 1.86
C LEU A 472 -1.68 7.61 1.12
N LYS A 473 -2.10 7.35 -0.12
CA LYS A 473 -1.58 6.25 -0.95
C LYS A 473 -0.08 6.42 -1.23
N LEU A 474 0.33 7.60 -1.67
CA LEU A 474 1.74 7.91 -1.93
C LEU A 474 2.58 7.68 -0.67
N ASN A 475 2.13 8.12 0.50
CA ASN A 475 2.86 7.93 1.75
C ASN A 475 2.79 6.48 2.29
N ALA A 476 1.78 5.68 1.91
CA ALA A 476 1.69 4.25 2.24
C ALA A 476 2.84 3.44 1.65
N PHE A 477 3.29 3.85 0.46
CA PHE A 477 4.22 3.09 -0.36
C PHE A 477 5.56 3.81 -0.60
N ALA A 478 5.71 5.08 -0.24
CA ALA A 478 6.94 5.85 -0.46
C ALA A 478 7.95 5.84 0.70
N LYS A 479 7.63 5.25 1.87
CA LYS A 479 8.44 5.42 3.10
C LYS A 479 8.62 4.15 3.92
N GLN A 480 8.94 3.04 3.26
CA GLN A 480 9.31 1.82 3.98
C GLN A 480 10.80 1.78 4.39
N GLU A 481 11.65 2.70 3.90
CA GLU A 481 13.10 2.68 4.14
C GLU A 481 13.63 3.69 5.19
N ASP A 482 12.94 4.77 5.53
CA ASP A 482 13.46 5.78 6.48
C ASP A 482 13.13 5.53 7.98
N LEU A 483 12.29 4.55 8.28
CA LEU A 483 11.73 4.37 9.63
C LEU A 483 12.67 3.70 10.67
N PRO A 484 13.59 2.78 10.32
CA PRO A 484 14.42 2.14 11.33
C PRO A 484 15.43 3.11 11.99
N GLN A 485 15.91 4.13 11.28
CA GLN A 485 16.94 5.06 11.79
C GLN A 485 16.35 6.17 12.68
N LEU A 486 15.23 6.77 12.27
CA LEU A 486 14.48 7.75 13.08
C LEU A 486 14.02 7.20 14.43
N SER A 487 13.63 5.92 14.49
CA SER A 487 13.24 5.26 15.75
C SER A 487 14.40 5.13 16.76
N LYS A 488 15.65 5.05 16.30
CA LYS A 488 16.82 4.91 17.18
C LYS A 488 17.15 6.21 17.91
N LEU A 489 17.17 7.34 17.21
CA LEU A 489 17.43 8.66 17.83
C LEU A 489 16.25 9.15 18.68
N TYR A 490 15.02 8.92 18.23
CA TYR A 490 13.81 9.28 18.97
C TYR A 490 13.74 8.53 20.32
N ASN A 491 14.10 7.24 20.37
CA ASN A 491 14.00 6.40 21.56
C ASN A 491 15.26 6.42 22.47
N GLN A 492 16.28 7.19 22.13
CA GLN A 492 17.51 7.22 22.92
C GLN A 492 17.34 8.10 24.17
N ALA A 493 17.38 7.47 25.35
CA ALA A 493 17.06 8.14 26.62
C ALA A 493 18.17 9.04 27.18
N THR A 494 19.41 8.90 26.74
CA THR A 494 20.54 9.77 27.14
C THR A 494 21.59 9.80 26.05
N TRP A 495 22.25 10.94 25.88
CA TRP A 495 23.38 11.11 24.97
C TRP A 495 24.64 11.49 25.73
N GLY A 496 25.75 10.82 25.40
CA GLY A 496 27.02 11.01 26.09
C GLY A 496 27.07 10.36 27.48
N GLU A 497 28.16 10.65 28.20
CA GLU A 497 28.39 10.17 29.56
C GLU A 497 27.53 10.94 30.57
N SER A 498 26.65 10.25 31.28
CA SER A 498 25.69 10.86 32.23
C SER A 498 26.02 10.55 33.69
N TRP A 499 26.92 9.60 33.94
CA TRP A 499 27.26 9.15 35.28
C TRP A 499 28.42 9.94 35.88
N SER A 500 29.59 9.96 35.21
CA SER A 500 30.80 10.60 35.76
C SER A 500 31.87 10.89 34.69
N LEU A 501 32.51 12.06 34.78
CA LEU A 501 33.78 12.36 34.09
C LEU A 501 34.83 12.82 35.10
N SER A 502 36.06 12.34 34.96
CA SER A 502 37.16 12.62 35.91
C SER A 502 38.47 12.98 35.21
N ASN A 503 38.34 13.67 34.07
CA ASN A 503 39.48 14.16 33.28
C ASN A 503 40.26 15.25 34.02
N ALA A 504 39.62 15.95 34.96
CA ALA A 504 40.22 16.89 35.90
C ALA A 504 39.72 16.63 37.34
N THR A 505 40.46 17.09 38.34
CA THR A 505 40.10 16.90 39.77
C THR A 505 38.86 17.71 40.14
N ASN A 506 38.80 18.99 39.77
CA ASN A 506 37.67 19.85 40.08
C ASN A 506 36.40 19.38 39.33
N PRO A 507 35.28 19.12 40.02
CA PRO A 507 34.08 18.56 39.40
C PRO A 507 33.49 19.43 38.29
N VAL A 508 33.66 20.77 38.35
CA VAL A 508 33.12 21.74 37.36
C VAL A 508 34.18 22.28 36.40
N ASP A 509 35.34 21.62 36.30
CA ASP A 509 36.33 21.94 35.26
C ASP A 509 35.75 21.66 33.85
N GLU A 510 36.09 22.46 32.85
CA GLU A 510 35.57 22.31 31.49
C GLU A 510 35.86 20.92 30.91
N ALA A 511 36.98 20.29 31.27
CA ALA A 511 37.34 18.94 30.84
C ALA A 511 36.39 17.85 31.35
N ASN A 512 35.57 18.16 32.36
CA ASN A 512 34.58 17.26 32.96
C ASN A 512 33.15 17.46 32.41
N TYR A 513 32.98 18.28 31.37
CA TYR A 513 31.72 18.40 30.63
C TYR A 513 31.72 17.54 29.36
N VAL A 514 30.55 16.99 29.01
CA VAL A 514 30.31 16.52 27.63
C VAL A 514 29.97 17.74 26.78
N ALA A 515 30.83 18.05 25.82
CA ALA A 515 30.66 19.20 24.92
C ALA A 515 29.47 18.98 23.96
N SER A 516 28.75 20.07 23.64
CA SER A 516 27.66 20.05 22.66
C SER A 516 28.12 19.61 21.26
N GLU A 517 29.35 19.93 20.86
CA GLU A 517 29.92 19.52 19.57
C GLU A 517 30.10 18.00 19.48
N SER A 518 30.42 17.33 20.58
CA SER A 518 30.51 15.86 20.62
C SER A 518 29.13 15.22 20.43
N LEU A 519 28.07 15.85 20.96
CA LEU A 519 26.68 15.43 20.74
C LEU A 519 26.26 15.66 19.28
N LYS A 520 26.66 16.77 18.67
CA LYS A 520 26.46 17.05 17.25
C LYS A 520 27.13 16.02 16.36
N GLY A 521 28.39 15.68 16.61
CA GLY A 521 29.11 14.65 15.86
C GLY A 521 28.44 13.27 15.94
N TYR A 522 27.91 12.92 17.13
CA TYR A 522 27.12 11.70 17.30
C TYR A 522 25.81 11.74 16.49
N LEU A 523 25.10 12.87 16.47
CA LEU A 523 23.87 13.04 15.69
C LEU A 523 24.12 12.98 14.18
N ILE A 524 25.19 13.59 13.67
CA ILE A 524 25.57 13.53 12.23
C ILE A 524 25.93 12.10 11.81
N GLN A 525 26.57 11.30 12.67
CA GLN A 525 26.85 9.90 12.38
C GLN A 525 25.58 9.05 12.24
N GLN A 526 24.53 9.40 12.98
CA GLN A 526 23.25 8.69 12.91
C GLN A 526 22.33 9.26 11.82
N GLU A 527 22.42 10.55 11.50
CA GLU A 527 21.61 11.27 10.52
C GLU A 527 22.49 12.22 9.68
N PRO A 528 23.11 11.72 8.59
CA PRO A 528 24.09 12.48 7.81
C PRO A 528 23.56 13.75 7.14
N ASN A 529 22.23 13.88 7.07
CA ASN A 529 21.55 14.98 6.38
C ASN A 529 21.31 16.21 7.25
N LEU A 530 21.62 16.16 8.55
CA LEU A 530 21.51 17.31 9.45
C LEU A 530 22.54 18.38 9.08
N THR A 531 22.06 19.61 8.87
CA THR A 531 22.90 20.77 8.56
C THR A 531 23.32 21.52 9.81
N ASP A 532 24.36 22.36 9.71
CA ASP A 532 24.76 23.24 10.82
C ASP A 532 23.62 24.16 11.30
N GLU A 533 22.73 24.59 10.39
CA GLU A 533 21.55 25.39 10.72
C GLU A 533 20.54 24.60 11.57
N ASP A 534 20.45 23.29 11.38
CA ASP A 534 19.58 22.42 12.18
C ASP A 534 20.07 22.32 13.62
N PHE A 535 21.39 22.21 13.82
CA PHE A 535 21.99 22.20 15.15
C PHE A 535 21.86 23.54 15.87
N ILE A 536 22.00 24.66 15.14
CA ILE A 536 21.73 26.01 15.67
C ILE A 536 20.27 26.10 16.16
N ASN A 537 19.34 25.53 15.40
CA ASN A 537 17.92 25.52 15.74
C ASN A 537 17.58 24.57 16.92
N MET A 538 18.34 23.50 17.13
CA MET A 538 18.19 22.60 18.29
C MET A 538 18.73 23.22 19.59
N ASN A 539 19.78 24.04 19.52
CA ASN A 539 20.40 24.73 20.66
C ASN A 539 20.81 23.78 21.82
N LEU A 540 21.63 22.77 21.52
CA LEU A 540 22.09 21.78 22.49
C LEU A 540 23.06 22.39 23.52
N GLY A 541 22.83 22.10 24.81
CA GLY A 541 23.70 22.53 25.90
C GLY A 541 24.78 21.50 26.25
N LYS A 542 25.85 21.93 26.93
CA LYS A 542 26.84 21.01 27.51
C LYS A 542 26.28 20.25 28.72
N ILE A 543 26.76 19.04 28.96
CA ILE A 543 26.28 18.17 30.05
C ILE A 543 27.36 18.06 31.13
N LEU A 544 26.98 18.29 32.39
CA LEU A 544 27.81 17.94 33.55
C LEU A 544 27.27 16.63 34.15
N PRO A 545 28.03 15.52 34.23
CA PRO A 545 27.50 14.23 34.71
C PRO A 545 27.01 14.23 36.16
N LEU A 546 26.24 13.23 36.59
CA LEU A 546 25.58 13.20 37.90
C LEU A 546 26.55 13.29 39.07
N ARG A 547 27.64 12.49 39.07
CA ARG A 547 28.63 12.52 40.15
C ARG A 547 29.31 13.87 40.24
N ASN A 548 29.67 14.46 39.09
CA ASN A 548 30.23 15.81 39.02
C ASN A 548 29.26 16.85 39.58
N THR A 549 27.99 16.74 39.22
CA THR A 549 26.91 17.63 39.70
C THR A 549 26.75 17.56 41.21
N ILE A 550 26.69 16.36 41.80
CA ILE A 550 26.56 16.21 43.26
C ILE A 550 27.83 16.66 43.98
N ALA A 551 29.03 16.31 43.48
CA ALA A 551 30.29 16.78 44.04
C ALA A 551 30.37 18.31 44.03
N ALA A 552 29.93 18.94 42.94
CA ALA A 552 29.88 20.39 42.80
C ALA A 552 28.88 21.04 43.77
N LEU A 553 27.66 20.49 43.90
CA LEU A 553 26.67 20.97 44.87
C LEU A 553 27.14 20.82 46.33
N LEU A 554 27.97 19.82 46.61
CA LEU A 554 28.62 19.65 47.91
C LEU A 554 29.89 20.52 48.09
N GLY A 555 30.30 21.24 47.04
CA GLY A 555 31.48 22.11 47.02
C GLY A 555 32.80 21.36 47.16
N LEU A 556 32.90 20.14 46.61
CA LEU A 556 34.14 19.37 46.62
C LEU A 556 35.12 19.90 45.55
N GLU A 557 36.40 20.00 45.89
CA GLU A 557 37.45 20.40 44.95
C GLU A 557 38.01 19.20 44.14
N ASN A 558 37.71 17.98 44.59
CA ASN A 558 38.15 16.74 43.94
C ASN A 558 36.98 15.75 43.82
N ILE A 559 36.58 15.41 42.60
CA ILE A 559 35.48 14.46 42.35
C ILE A 559 35.75 13.06 42.93
N ASN A 560 37.01 12.67 43.10
CA ASN A 560 37.37 11.38 43.67
C ASN A 560 37.07 11.27 45.17
N ASP A 561 36.80 12.40 45.83
CA ASP A 561 36.38 12.44 47.23
C ASP A 561 34.89 12.10 47.40
N LEU A 562 34.09 12.15 46.32
CA LEU A 562 32.69 11.75 46.34
C LEU A 562 32.56 10.21 46.34
N LYS A 563 32.71 9.64 47.53
CA LYS A 563 32.57 8.21 47.83
C LYS A 563 32.11 8.01 49.28
N GLY A 564 31.56 6.84 49.58
CA GLY A 564 31.07 6.52 50.93
C GLY A 564 31.01 5.02 51.20
N LYS A 565 30.97 4.64 52.48
CA LYS A 565 30.85 3.24 52.91
C LYS A 565 29.38 2.87 53.13
N LYS A 566 29.02 1.60 52.89
CA LYS A 566 27.63 1.14 53.01
C LYS A 566 27.13 1.12 54.46
N PHE A 567 27.94 0.62 55.39
CA PHE A 567 27.60 0.49 56.81
C PHE A 567 28.83 0.75 57.69
N PRO A 568 28.65 1.07 58.99
CA PRO A 568 29.74 1.41 59.89
C PRO A 568 30.82 0.34 59.99
N GLU A 569 30.43 -0.94 59.92
CA GLU A 569 31.32 -2.09 60.06
C GLU A 569 32.22 -2.37 58.84
N TRP A 570 32.09 -1.62 57.75
CA TRP A 570 32.89 -1.76 56.53
C TRP A 570 34.10 -0.83 56.61
N SER A 571 35.30 -1.31 56.22
CA SER A 571 36.52 -0.50 56.32
C SER A 571 36.50 0.67 55.33
N ASP A 572 37.27 1.72 55.62
CA ASP A 572 37.43 2.89 54.75
C ASP A 572 38.11 2.58 53.41
N GLU A 573 38.62 1.35 53.23
CA GLU A 573 39.10 0.83 51.95
C GLU A 573 37.95 0.33 51.04
N HIS A 574 36.75 0.12 51.60
CA HIS A 574 35.56 -0.36 50.89
C HIS A 574 34.53 0.78 50.70
N THR A 575 34.96 1.85 50.04
CA THR A 575 34.07 2.96 49.66
C THR A 575 33.57 2.83 48.23
N ASP A 576 32.30 3.14 48.02
CA ASP A 576 31.63 3.13 46.73
C ASP A 576 31.44 4.56 46.18
N GLN A 577 31.66 4.72 44.88
CA GLN A 577 31.56 6.01 44.18
C GLN A 577 30.11 6.49 43.95
N TRP A 578 29.13 5.61 44.13
CA TRP A 578 27.69 5.90 44.05
C TRP A 578 27.09 6.30 45.42
N LEU A 579 27.95 6.43 46.44
CA LEU A 579 27.60 6.84 47.79
C LEU A 579 28.24 8.18 48.16
N VAL A 580 27.54 8.94 48.98
CA VAL A 580 28.03 10.18 49.58
C VAL A 580 28.24 9.96 51.07
N SER A 581 29.49 9.94 51.52
CA SER A 581 29.82 9.79 52.94
C SER A 581 29.20 10.90 53.78
N LYS A 582 28.67 10.53 54.95
CA LYS A 582 28.22 11.46 56.00
C LYS A 582 29.29 12.49 56.35
N SER A 583 30.58 12.11 56.30
CA SER A 583 31.68 13.02 56.58
C SER A 583 31.80 14.19 55.59
N LEU A 584 31.14 14.11 54.43
CA LEU A 584 31.07 15.19 53.44
C LEU A 584 29.91 16.17 53.70
N LEU A 585 29.00 15.86 54.63
CA LEU A 585 27.76 16.59 54.86
C LEU A 585 27.78 17.43 56.14
N LYS A 586 26.94 18.46 56.22
CA LYS A 586 26.71 19.26 57.44
C LYS A 586 25.94 18.53 58.54
N ILE A 587 25.24 17.44 58.20
CA ILE A 587 24.28 16.78 59.08
C ILE A 587 24.90 15.64 59.90
N THR A 588 24.28 15.35 61.05
CA THR A 588 24.68 14.24 61.92
C THR A 588 23.81 13.00 61.76
N ASN A 589 22.66 13.07 61.10
CA ASN A 589 21.78 11.93 60.82
C ASN A 589 21.31 11.98 59.36
N ILE A 590 21.47 10.89 58.62
CA ILE A 590 21.04 10.81 57.22
C ILE A 590 19.55 10.46 57.16
N PRO A 591 18.71 11.22 56.43
CA PRO A 591 17.31 10.87 56.24
C PRO A 591 17.16 9.55 55.49
N SER A 592 16.24 8.69 55.94
CA SER A 592 16.00 7.36 55.37
C SER A 592 15.71 7.37 53.86
N TYR A 593 15.01 8.40 53.38
CA TYR A 593 14.67 8.55 51.96
C TYR A 593 15.89 8.91 51.07
N LEU A 594 17.00 9.36 51.65
CA LEU A 594 18.27 9.61 50.94
C LEU A 594 19.34 8.56 51.26
N ALA A 595 19.24 7.88 52.39
CA ALA A 595 20.20 6.88 52.85
C ALA A 595 20.32 5.67 51.90
N TYR A 596 21.51 5.08 51.86
CA TYR A 596 21.67 3.74 51.27
C TYR A 596 20.82 2.72 52.01
N GLU A 597 20.23 1.77 51.27
CA GLU A 597 19.46 0.68 51.85
C GLU A 597 19.84 -0.65 51.20
N GLN A 598 20.00 -1.69 52.03
CA GLN A 598 20.20 -3.06 51.57
C GLN A 598 19.48 -4.03 52.49
N ASN A 599 18.65 -4.91 51.93
CA ASN A 599 17.93 -5.94 52.68
C ASN A 599 17.14 -5.38 53.89
N GLY A 600 16.51 -4.21 53.75
CA GLY A 600 15.76 -3.54 54.81
C GLY A 600 16.61 -2.83 55.88
N ARG A 601 17.96 -2.86 55.77
CA ARG A 601 18.86 -2.07 56.61
C ARG A 601 19.10 -0.71 55.97
N ILE A 602 18.91 0.36 56.72
CA ILE A 602 19.17 1.75 56.31
C ILE A 602 20.54 2.18 56.84
N SER A 603 21.39 2.70 55.97
CA SER A 603 22.71 3.22 56.32
C SER A 603 22.61 4.55 57.07
N ASP A 604 23.34 4.67 58.17
CA ASP A 604 23.59 5.93 58.88
C ASP A 604 24.90 6.60 58.44
N GLU A 605 25.62 6.02 57.48
CA GLU A 605 26.97 6.41 57.06
C GLU A 605 27.01 7.06 55.67
N SER A 606 26.06 6.78 54.78
CA SER A 606 26.07 7.36 53.43
C SER A 606 24.69 7.56 52.79
N MET A 607 24.57 8.62 52.00
CA MET A 607 23.44 8.83 51.08
C MET A 607 23.70 8.13 49.74
N HIS A 608 22.64 7.70 49.06
CA HIS A 608 22.71 7.13 47.71
C HIS A 608 22.54 8.22 46.64
N ILE A 609 23.45 8.28 45.67
CA ILE A 609 23.45 9.33 44.63
C ILE A 609 22.14 9.37 43.82
N ARG A 610 21.59 8.22 43.40
CA ARG A 610 20.28 8.19 42.70
C ARG A 610 19.09 8.66 43.55
N LYS A 611 19.15 8.53 44.87
CA LYS A 611 18.10 9.06 45.76
C LYS A 611 18.19 10.59 45.84
N ILE A 612 19.41 11.13 45.86
CA ILE A 612 19.66 12.58 45.74
C ILE A 612 19.17 13.10 44.38
N GLU A 613 19.48 12.39 43.30
CA GLU A 613 18.97 12.71 41.96
C GLU A 613 17.44 12.75 41.92
N THR A 614 16.79 11.76 42.52
CA THR A 614 15.32 11.69 42.59
C THR A 614 14.75 12.87 43.38
N GLU A 615 15.38 13.26 44.48
CA GLU A 615 14.94 14.38 45.30
C GLU A 615 15.00 15.72 44.53
N ILE A 616 16.15 16.00 43.91
CA ILE A 616 16.41 17.29 43.23
C ILE A 616 15.70 17.34 41.88
N PHE A 617 15.89 16.33 41.04
CA PHE A 617 15.45 16.33 39.64
C PHE A 617 14.16 15.55 39.41
N GLY A 618 13.67 14.80 40.40
CA GLY A 618 12.46 13.98 40.26
C GLY A 618 12.67 12.70 39.46
N ILE A 619 13.92 12.28 39.24
CA ILE A 619 14.29 11.18 38.35
C ILE A 619 15.31 10.24 38.98
N ASN A 620 15.19 8.94 38.69
CA ASN A 620 16.26 7.97 38.89
C ASN A 620 16.82 7.57 37.52
N GLY A 621 18.04 7.99 37.20
CA GLY A 621 18.64 7.76 35.88
C GLY A 621 18.94 6.29 35.54
N ASP A 622 18.84 5.36 36.51
CA ASP A 622 18.91 3.92 36.23
C ASP A 622 17.57 3.34 35.75
N ASN A 623 16.46 4.06 35.96
CA ASN A 623 15.14 3.66 35.49
C ASN A 623 14.87 4.23 34.09
N GLN A 624 14.94 3.35 33.09
CA GLN A 624 14.72 3.71 31.69
C GLN A 624 13.35 4.36 31.43
N SER A 625 12.28 3.86 32.06
CA SER A 625 10.93 4.40 31.87
C SER A 625 10.86 5.84 32.35
N LEU A 626 11.31 6.10 33.59
CA LEU A 626 11.25 7.43 34.15
C LEU A 626 12.07 8.44 33.33
N LYS A 627 13.21 8.02 32.75
CA LYS A 627 14.02 8.90 31.89
C LYS A 627 13.24 9.33 30.65
N LEU A 628 12.58 8.38 30.00
CA LEU A 628 11.75 8.66 28.83
C LEU A 628 10.58 9.57 29.21
N ASP A 629 9.91 9.31 30.34
CA ASP A 629 8.80 10.13 30.84
C ASP A 629 9.23 11.59 31.07
N LEU A 630 10.41 11.80 31.66
CA LEU A 630 10.97 13.14 31.86
C LEU A 630 11.28 13.83 30.53
N ILE A 631 11.88 13.12 29.57
CA ILE A 631 12.19 13.69 28.24
C ILE A 631 10.90 14.09 27.53
N ASP A 632 9.86 13.24 27.56
CA ASP A 632 8.56 13.54 26.95
C ASP A 632 7.87 14.73 27.62
N LYS A 633 7.95 14.82 28.95
CA LYS A 633 7.47 15.97 29.70
C LYS A 633 8.18 17.27 29.28
N LEU A 634 9.50 17.24 29.12
CA LEU A 634 10.30 18.39 28.67
C LEU A 634 9.97 18.77 27.21
N THR A 635 9.80 17.80 26.32
CA THR A 635 9.40 18.02 24.91
C THR A 635 8.02 18.68 24.83
N LEU A 636 7.07 18.26 25.67
CA LEU A 636 5.75 18.89 25.74
C LEU A 636 5.83 20.35 26.20
N MET A 637 6.62 20.64 27.24
CA MET A 637 6.80 22.02 27.73
C MET A 637 7.42 22.92 26.65
N LEU A 638 8.46 22.44 25.94
CA LEU A 638 9.07 23.16 24.81
C LEU A 638 8.04 23.51 23.72
N TRP A 639 7.12 22.60 23.44
CA TRP A 639 6.06 22.81 22.47
C TRP A 639 4.99 23.79 22.96
N GLU A 640 4.53 23.64 24.19
CA GLU A 640 3.53 24.53 24.78
C GLU A 640 4.04 25.96 24.90
N ASP A 641 5.28 26.14 25.35
CA ASP A 641 5.92 27.46 25.46
C ASP A 641 6.01 28.14 24.10
N LYS A 642 6.26 27.37 23.03
CA LYS A 642 6.31 27.91 21.68
C LYS A 642 4.93 28.22 21.07
N GLN A 643 3.94 27.35 21.27
CA GLN A 643 2.60 27.51 20.65
C GLN A 643 1.73 28.50 21.39
N ASN A 644 1.76 28.44 22.72
CA ASN A 644 0.85 29.17 23.59
C ASN A 644 1.52 30.36 24.29
N GLN A 645 2.79 30.64 23.97
CA GLN A 645 3.59 31.69 24.60
C GLN A 645 3.62 31.56 26.14
N THR A 646 3.73 30.32 26.64
CA THR A 646 3.86 30.03 28.08
C THR A 646 5.33 29.98 28.52
N ASN A 647 5.57 29.87 29.83
CA ASN A 647 6.92 29.77 30.43
C ASN A 647 7.10 28.49 31.26
N LYS A 648 6.41 27.40 30.92
CA LYS A 648 6.36 26.16 31.70
C LYS A 648 7.72 25.51 31.88
N LEU A 649 8.57 25.51 30.85
CA LEU A 649 9.92 24.96 30.97
C LEU A 649 10.77 25.77 31.96
N GLN A 650 10.62 27.09 31.96
CA GLN A 650 11.34 27.97 32.90
C GLN A 650 10.85 27.78 34.33
N GLU A 651 9.54 27.67 34.54
CA GLU A 651 8.96 27.34 35.85
C GLU A 651 9.45 25.99 36.37
N TYR A 652 9.53 24.97 35.50
CA TYR A 652 10.05 23.65 35.85
C TYR A 652 11.53 23.71 36.24
N LYS A 653 12.36 24.42 35.45
CA LYS A 653 13.79 24.65 35.78
C LYS A 653 13.95 25.35 37.13
N GLN A 654 13.16 26.39 37.38
CA GLN A 654 13.22 27.13 38.64
C GLN A 654 12.85 26.25 39.84
N ASN A 655 11.89 25.33 39.69
CA ASN A 655 11.54 24.38 40.75
C ASN A 655 12.73 23.45 41.10
N ILE A 656 13.42 22.91 40.09
CA ILE A 656 14.61 22.08 40.30
C ILE A 656 15.73 22.88 40.96
N ILE A 657 15.96 24.13 40.53
CA ILE A 657 16.97 25.02 41.13
C ILE A 657 16.64 25.26 42.61
N ASN A 658 15.38 25.51 42.95
CA ASN A 658 14.96 25.71 44.35
C ASN A 658 15.18 24.45 45.20
N LYS A 659 14.93 23.25 44.64
CA LYS A 659 15.22 21.98 45.31
C LYS A 659 16.72 21.76 45.52
N ALA A 660 17.54 22.09 44.52
CA ALA A 660 18.99 22.03 44.62
C ALA A 660 19.51 23.02 45.66
N GLN A 661 19.01 24.25 45.70
CA GLN A 661 19.33 25.23 46.74
C GLN A 661 18.99 24.68 48.13
N SER A 662 17.79 24.13 48.32
CA SER A 662 17.41 23.51 49.60
C SER A 662 18.33 22.35 49.98
N PHE A 663 18.77 21.55 49.00
CA PHE A 663 19.73 20.47 49.23
C PHE A 663 21.08 21.02 49.67
N VAL A 664 21.62 22.04 49.00
CA VAL A 664 22.89 22.69 49.34
C VAL A 664 22.84 23.29 50.75
N ASP A 665 21.79 24.07 51.05
CA ASP A 665 21.62 24.74 52.34
C ASP A 665 21.59 23.74 53.49
N GLN A 666 20.90 22.62 53.30
CA GLN A 666 20.71 21.60 54.31
C GLN A 666 21.94 20.68 54.47
N TYR A 667 22.62 20.33 53.39
CA TYR A 667 23.57 19.21 53.39
C TYR A 667 25.02 19.57 53.02
N SER A 668 25.24 20.55 52.14
CA SER A 668 26.59 20.90 51.65
C SER A 668 27.40 21.64 52.70
N LYS A 669 28.67 21.31 52.93
CA LYS A 669 29.56 22.07 53.84
C LYS A 669 30.01 23.42 53.26
N ALA A 670 30.04 23.53 51.94
CA ALA A 670 30.40 24.74 51.23
C ALA A 670 29.25 25.75 51.21
N GLN A 671 29.58 27.00 50.89
CA GLN A 671 28.60 28.04 50.58
C GLN A 671 28.69 28.30 49.07
N LEU A 672 27.64 27.90 48.35
CA LEU A 672 27.49 28.16 46.92
C LEU A 672 26.46 29.28 46.74
N ASP A 673 26.74 30.21 45.83
CA ASP A 673 25.75 31.19 45.43
C ASP A 673 24.72 30.60 44.45
N LEU A 674 23.61 31.31 44.27
CA LEU A 674 22.51 30.85 43.43
C LEU A 674 22.91 30.72 41.95
N GLU A 675 23.87 31.52 41.49
CA GLU A 675 24.37 31.48 40.11
C GLU A 675 25.16 30.19 39.86
N GLN A 676 26.05 29.82 40.78
CA GLN A 676 26.78 28.56 40.77
C GLN A 676 25.82 27.37 40.75
N ILE A 677 24.82 27.36 41.64
CA ILE A 677 23.82 26.29 41.72
C ILE A 677 23.02 26.20 40.41
N THR A 678 22.57 27.34 39.88
CA THR A 678 21.83 27.41 38.62
C THR A 678 22.62 26.83 37.45
N ASN A 679 23.92 27.18 37.35
CA ASN A 679 24.80 26.70 36.29
C ASN A 679 25.05 25.19 36.39
N ILE A 680 25.29 24.67 37.60
CA ILE A 680 25.48 23.23 37.87
C ILE A 680 24.21 22.45 37.50
N VAL A 681 23.05 22.90 37.99
CA VAL A 681 21.76 22.23 37.80
C VAL A 681 21.33 22.21 36.33
N ASN A 682 21.43 23.34 35.63
CA ASN A 682 21.09 23.41 34.21
C ASN A 682 22.00 22.51 33.36
N SER A 683 23.28 22.41 33.72
CA SER A 683 24.23 21.55 33.02
C SER A 683 23.89 20.07 33.18
N TYR A 684 23.45 19.61 34.36
CA TYR A 684 22.97 18.23 34.51
C TYR A 684 21.65 18.00 33.76
N LEU A 685 20.72 18.96 33.85
CA LEU A 685 19.41 18.85 33.22
C LEU A 685 19.49 18.70 31.69
N ASN A 686 20.56 19.21 31.06
CA ASN A 686 20.83 19.01 29.64
C ASN A 686 20.95 17.53 29.24
N THR A 687 21.24 16.62 30.18
CA THR A 687 21.19 15.17 29.98
C THR A 687 19.83 14.71 29.43
N TYR A 688 18.75 15.36 29.87
CA TYR A 688 17.37 15.06 29.47
C TYR A 688 16.82 16.10 28.49
N LEU A 689 17.22 17.37 28.65
CA LEU A 689 16.73 18.45 27.81
C LEU A 689 17.28 18.39 26.38
N ASN A 690 18.52 17.93 26.16
CA ASN A 690 19.07 17.80 24.80
C ASN A 690 18.30 16.77 23.95
N PRO A 691 18.04 15.53 24.42
CA PRO A 691 17.12 14.63 23.72
C PRO A 691 15.73 15.25 23.49
N ALA A 692 15.19 15.98 24.47
CA ALA A 692 13.90 16.63 24.35
C ALA A 692 13.87 17.74 23.28
N LEU A 693 14.95 18.52 23.15
CA LEU A 693 15.14 19.56 22.14
C LEU A 693 15.24 18.99 20.73
N VAL A 694 15.90 17.85 20.57
CA VAL A 694 15.95 17.18 19.27
C VAL A 694 14.62 16.56 18.91
N ARG A 695 13.94 15.87 19.85
CA ARG A 695 12.54 15.45 19.66
C ARG A 695 11.68 16.64 19.22
N PHE A 696 11.80 17.76 19.91
CA PHE A 696 11.07 18.99 19.58
C PHE A 696 11.43 19.58 18.21
N TYR A 697 12.70 19.61 17.83
CA TYR A 697 13.16 20.05 16.51
C TYR A 697 12.54 19.19 15.40
N TYR A 698 12.57 17.86 15.55
CA TYR A 698 11.94 16.95 14.58
C TYR A 698 10.43 17.15 14.52
N ILE A 699 9.77 17.27 15.67
CA ILE A 699 8.33 17.59 15.76
C ILE A 699 7.99 18.89 15.03
N LYS A 700 8.81 19.94 15.19
CA LYS A 700 8.61 21.29 14.63
C LYS A 700 8.79 21.31 13.11
N ASN A 701 9.85 20.68 12.60
CA ASN A 701 10.24 20.81 11.20
C ASN A 701 9.61 19.73 10.29
N TYR A 702 9.19 18.60 10.86
CA TYR A 702 8.55 17.50 10.12
C TYR A 702 7.05 17.31 10.48
N LYS A 703 6.45 18.31 11.16
CA LYS A 703 5.01 18.47 11.47
C LYS A 703 4.27 17.21 11.96
N SER A 704 4.61 16.72 13.14
CA SER A 704 3.64 15.99 13.99
C SER A 704 4.05 16.01 15.45
N PHE A 705 3.13 16.39 16.34
CA PHE A 705 3.23 16.12 17.78
C PHE A 705 2.41 14.84 18.04
N PRO A 706 2.96 13.82 18.73
CA PRO A 706 2.18 12.68 19.16
C PRO A 706 1.11 13.17 20.14
N ASN A 707 -0.17 13.03 19.79
CA ASN A 707 -1.20 13.03 20.82
C ASN A 707 -0.85 11.87 21.76
N THR A 708 -0.47 12.20 23.00
CA THR A 708 -0.10 11.32 24.12
C THR A 708 -0.44 9.84 23.85
N ILE A 709 0.57 9.05 23.47
CA ILE A 709 0.43 7.62 23.25
C ILE A 709 0.34 6.99 24.64
N TYR A 710 -0.86 6.55 25.01
CA TYR A 710 -1.05 5.71 26.19
C TYR A 710 -0.42 4.35 25.92
N THR A 711 0.50 3.92 26.78
CA THR A 711 1.11 2.59 26.75
C THR A 711 0.05 1.49 26.82
N LYS A 712 0.42 0.28 26.41
CA LYS A 712 -0.50 -0.88 26.46
C LYS A 712 -0.94 -1.17 27.89
N GLU A 713 -0.05 -0.98 28.85
CA GLU A 713 -0.29 -1.11 30.28
C GLU A 713 -1.27 -0.04 30.79
N GLU A 714 -1.13 1.22 30.35
CA GLU A 714 -2.06 2.30 30.68
C GLU A 714 -3.44 2.10 30.06
N ILE A 715 -3.51 1.57 28.84
CA ILE A 715 -4.78 1.20 28.22
C ILE A 715 -5.44 0.04 28.97
N GLN A 716 -4.66 -0.94 29.44
CA GLN A 716 -5.19 -2.02 30.28
C GLN A 716 -5.68 -1.50 31.63
N GLU A 717 -5.00 -0.53 32.24
CA GLU A 717 -5.45 0.13 33.47
C GLU A 717 -6.73 0.94 33.22
N LEU A 718 -6.82 1.68 32.12
CA LEU A 718 -8.04 2.38 31.69
C LEU A 718 -9.19 1.42 31.37
N GLN A 719 -8.92 0.26 30.75
CA GLN A 719 -9.93 -0.77 30.46
C GLN A 719 -10.61 -1.28 31.74
N SER A 720 -9.95 -1.24 32.89
CA SER A 720 -10.58 -1.61 34.17
C SER A 720 -11.76 -0.69 34.53
N TRP A 721 -11.77 0.57 34.07
CA TRP A 721 -12.88 1.51 34.27
C TRP A 721 -14.10 1.16 33.41
N SER A 722 -13.94 0.31 32.39
CA SER A 722 -15.03 -0.04 31.47
C SER A 722 -15.94 -1.17 31.99
N ASN A 723 -15.56 -1.80 33.10
CA ASN A 723 -16.24 -2.97 33.68
C ASN A 723 -17.60 -2.66 34.33
N PHE A 724 -17.99 -1.39 34.48
CA PHE A 724 -19.30 -1.02 35.02
C PHE A 724 -20.42 -1.25 33.99
N ASN A 725 -21.36 -2.15 34.30
CA ASN A 725 -22.59 -2.35 33.50
C ASN A 725 -23.68 -1.32 33.87
N THR A 726 -23.76 -0.96 35.15
CA THR A 726 -24.46 0.20 35.69
C THR A 726 -23.52 0.84 36.71
N TRP A 727 -23.65 2.14 36.97
CA TRP A 727 -22.79 2.84 37.91
C TRP A 727 -23.62 3.48 39.02
N GLY A 728 -23.30 3.20 40.28
CA GLY A 728 -24.08 3.65 41.43
C GLY A 728 -25.39 2.88 41.63
N GLU A 729 -26.19 3.31 42.61
CA GLU A 729 -27.51 2.74 42.91
C GLU A 729 -28.52 3.13 41.83
N SER A 730 -28.90 2.19 40.97
CA SER A 730 -29.78 2.42 39.82
C SER A 730 -31.25 2.07 40.08
N TRP A 731 -31.56 1.35 41.16
CA TRP A 731 -32.91 0.81 41.41
C TRP A 731 -33.79 1.79 42.18
N SER A 732 -33.37 2.23 43.38
CA SER A 732 -34.14 3.14 44.25
C SER A 732 -33.24 3.83 45.27
N LYS A 733 -33.44 5.14 45.51
CA LYS A 733 -32.81 5.87 46.62
C LYS A 733 -33.87 6.78 47.24
N ASN A 734 -34.30 6.46 48.46
CA ASN A 734 -35.49 7.03 49.08
C ASN A 734 -35.13 7.72 50.40
N ILE A 735 -34.16 8.63 50.37
CA ILE A 735 -33.75 9.42 51.54
C ILE A 735 -34.87 10.42 51.89
N ASP A 736 -35.46 11.06 50.89
CA ASP A 736 -36.69 11.84 51.02
C ASP A 736 -37.83 11.08 50.34
N GLN A 737 -38.73 10.52 51.13
CA GLN A 737 -39.86 9.76 50.62
C GLN A 737 -40.98 10.66 50.05
N THR A 738 -40.98 11.95 50.37
CA THR A 738 -42.08 12.89 50.04
C THR A 738 -41.88 13.67 48.74
N ASN A 739 -40.76 13.41 48.05
CA ASN A 739 -40.51 13.94 46.73
C ASN A 739 -39.57 13.01 45.95
N PRO A 740 -40.04 12.29 44.91
CA PRO A 740 -39.19 11.41 44.13
C PRO A 740 -37.99 12.12 43.46
N LEU A 741 -38.09 13.44 43.23
CA LEU A 741 -37.06 14.28 42.63
C LEU A 741 -36.25 15.09 43.65
N ALA A 742 -36.37 14.80 44.95
CA ALA A 742 -35.55 15.46 45.97
C ALA A 742 -34.06 15.28 45.66
N GLU A 743 -33.25 16.32 45.89
CA GLU A 743 -31.82 16.28 45.60
C GLU A 743 -31.09 15.14 46.34
N SER A 744 -31.55 14.83 47.57
CA SER A 744 -31.05 13.73 48.41
C SER A 744 -31.29 12.33 47.79
N ASN A 745 -32.24 12.20 46.88
CA ASN A 745 -32.56 10.95 46.19
C ASN A 745 -31.69 10.70 44.94
N TYR A 746 -30.87 11.67 44.52
CA TYR A 746 -29.91 11.45 43.44
C TYR A 746 -28.62 10.80 43.95
N VAL A 747 -27.99 9.96 43.13
CA VAL A 747 -26.59 9.58 43.31
C VAL A 747 -25.73 10.65 42.64
N LYS A 748 -24.81 11.27 43.39
CA LYS A 748 -24.11 12.46 42.92
C LYS A 748 -22.95 12.11 41.98
N ALA A 749 -22.78 12.90 40.92
CA ALA A 749 -21.70 12.74 39.94
C ALA A 749 -20.30 12.77 40.58
N SER A 750 -20.13 13.56 41.66
CA SER A 750 -18.89 13.63 42.44
C SER A 750 -18.59 12.33 43.17
N GLU A 751 -19.59 11.64 43.73
CA GLU A 751 -19.45 10.33 44.38
C GLU A 751 -18.98 9.28 43.37
N LEU A 752 -19.53 9.32 42.15
CA LEU A 752 -19.13 8.43 41.06
C LEU A 752 -17.69 8.74 40.61
N LYS A 753 -17.36 10.02 40.38
CA LYS A 753 -16.01 10.43 39.93
C LYS A 753 -14.91 10.01 40.91
N ASN A 754 -15.19 9.98 42.22
CA ASN A 754 -14.23 9.53 43.24
C ASN A 754 -13.93 8.02 43.21
N GLN A 755 -14.76 7.21 42.53
CA GLN A 755 -14.53 5.77 42.37
C GLN A 755 -13.49 5.44 41.29
N ILE A 756 -13.10 6.42 40.47
CA ILE A 756 -12.04 6.29 39.47
C ILE A 756 -10.84 7.17 39.85
N LYS A 757 -9.65 6.57 39.98
CA LYS A 757 -8.42 7.32 40.24
C LYS A 757 -7.90 7.87 38.91
N LYS A 758 -7.79 9.19 38.75
CA LYS A 758 -7.12 9.79 37.59
C LYS A 758 -5.69 9.24 37.49
N LEU A 759 -5.33 8.68 36.34
CA LEU A 759 -3.96 8.27 36.05
C LEU A 759 -3.09 9.51 35.84
N ASP A 760 -1.89 9.51 36.38
CA ASP A 760 -0.96 10.64 36.26
C ASP A 760 -0.59 10.92 34.79
N SER A 761 -0.66 9.91 33.93
CA SER A 761 -0.42 9.99 32.48
C SER A 761 -1.63 10.42 31.65
N LEU A 762 -2.84 10.47 32.22
CA LEU A 762 -4.03 10.95 31.53
C LEU A 762 -4.01 12.47 31.45
N ALA A 763 -3.82 12.98 30.23
CA ALA A 763 -3.80 14.42 29.97
C ALA A 763 -5.06 15.07 30.56
N THR A 764 -4.89 16.15 31.32
CA THR A 764 -5.98 16.86 31.99
C THR A 764 -7.11 17.22 31.01
N ARG A 765 -6.77 17.59 29.77
CA ARG A 765 -7.74 17.85 28.70
C ARG A 765 -8.66 16.66 28.39
N ASP A 766 -8.15 15.43 28.43
CA ASP A 766 -8.91 14.22 28.07
C ASP A 766 -9.72 13.73 29.28
N TYR A 767 -9.16 13.83 30.50
CA TYR A 767 -9.90 13.55 31.75
C TYR A 767 -11.05 14.53 31.98
N ASP A 768 -10.86 15.82 31.69
CA ASP A 768 -11.88 16.86 31.89
C ASP A 768 -13.04 16.76 30.88
N THR A 769 -12.90 15.98 29.80
CA THR A 769 -14.03 15.63 28.92
C THR A 769 -15.04 14.67 29.58
N LEU A 770 -14.65 13.98 30.67
CA LEU A 770 -15.54 13.15 31.47
C LEU A 770 -16.39 14.04 32.40
N ASN A 771 -17.41 14.66 31.83
CA ASN A 771 -18.44 15.36 32.58
C ASN A 771 -19.57 14.37 32.96
N PHE A 772 -19.60 13.90 34.21
CA PHE A 772 -20.63 12.98 34.69
C PHE A 772 -21.88 13.74 35.18
N GLY A 773 -23.05 13.14 34.96
CA GLY A 773 -24.31 13.67 35.48
C GLY A 773 -24.79 12.89 36.70
N ASP A 774 -25.58 13.56 37.56
CA ASP A 774 -26.25 12.93 38.70
C ASP A 774 -27.25 11.87 38.21
N ILE A 775 -27.36 10.76 38.96
CA ILE A 775 -28.26 9.65 38.61
C ILE A 775 -29.52 9.73 39.45
N LEU A 776 -30.68 9.75 38.80
CA LEU A 776 -31.98 9.52 39.42
C LEU A 776 -32.33 8.03 39.28
N PRO A 777 -32.53 7.25 40.36
CA PRO A 777 -32.83 5.83 40.25
C PRO A 777 -34.18 5.52 39.56
N LEU A 778 -34.33 4.32 39.00
CA LEU A 778 -35.47 3.95 38.15
C LEU A 778 -36.82 4.15 38.83
N ARG A 779 -36.98 3.67 40.07
CA ARG A 779 -38.25 3.78 40.80
C ARG A 779 -38.61 5.24 41.09
N ASN A 780 -37.63 6.06 41.44
CA ASN A 780 -37.81 7.50 41.64
C ASN A 780 -38.24 8.18 40.33
N GLY A 781 -37.60 7.83 39.21
CA GLY A 781 -37.96 8.34 37.88
C GLY A 781 -39.37 7.96 37.44
N ILE A 782 -39.77 6.69 37.59
CA ILE A 782 -41.12 6.25 37.22
C ILE A 782 -42.18 6.86 38.15
N ALA A 783 -41.93 6.93 39.46
CA ALA A 783 -42.82 7.60 40.39
C ALA A 783 -43.04 9.06 40.01
N ALA A 784 -41.97 9.78 39.63
CA ALA A 784 -42.05 11.15 39.15
C ALA A 784 -42.80 11.28 37.81
N LEU A 785 -42.58 10.37 36.85
CA LEU A 785 -43.31 10.35 35.57
C LEU A 785 -44.82 10.12 35.76
N LEU A 786 -45.20 9.35 36.77
CA LEU A 786 -46.61 9.12 37.12
C LEU A 786 -47.20 10.24 37.99
N GLY A 787 -46.39 11.24 38.36
CA GLY A 787 -46.80 12.37 39.19
C GLY A 787 -47.09 12.00 40.65
N LEU A 788 -46.41 10.98 41.18
CA LEU A 788 -46.53 10.58 42.57
C LEU A 788 -45.71 11.51 43.47
N GLU A 789 -46.28 11.91 44.61
CA GLU A 789 -45.56 12.67 45.63
C GLU A 789 -44.70 11.77 46.52
N ASN A 790 -44.97 10.46 46.56
CA ASN A 790 -44.19 9.53 47.37
C ASN A 790 -43.80 8.27 46.59
N VAL A 791 -42.50 7.97 46.57
CA VAL A 791 -41.91 6.83 45.84
C VAL A 791 -42.36 5.47 46.40
N ASP A 792 -42.72 5.38 47.67
CA ASP A 792 -43.22 4.15 48.29
C ASP A 792 -44.65 3.81 47.87
N LEU A 793 -45.37 4.77 47.27
CA LEU A 793 -46.66 4.50 46.63
C LEU A 793 -46.51 3.74 45.32
N LEU A 794 -45.32 3.74 44.71
CA LEU A 794 -45.04 2.98 43.49
C LEU A 794 -44.93 1.49 43.79
N THR A 795 -46.09 0.86 43.95
CA THR A 795 -46.27 -0.58 44.20
C THR A 795 -47.40 -1.15 43.34
N GLY A 796 -47.37 -2.45 43.11
CA GLY A 796 -48.45 -3.21 42.48
C GLY A 796 -48.61 -4.57 43.15
N VAL A 797 -49.71 -5.27 42.86
CA VAL A 797 -50.05 -6.53 43.53
C VAL A 797 -49.60 -7.71 42.67
N ASP A 798 -48.83 -8.60 43.28
CA ASP A 798 -48.58 -9.95 42.76
C ASP A 798 -48.85 -10.99 43.84
N ASN A 799 -49.60 -12.04 43.53
CA ASN A 799 -49.98 -13.09 44.49
C ASN A 799 -50.46 -12.57 45.86
N ASN A 800 -51.31 -11.53 45.88
CA ASN A 800 -51.83 -10.85 47.08
C ASN A 800 -50.77 -10.14 47.96
N THR A 801 -49.59 -9.84 47.41
CA THR A 801 -48.54 -9.07 48.09
C THR A 801 -48.18 -7.82 47.31
N ASN A 802 -47.90 -6.72 48.01
CA ASN A 802 -47.42 -5.49 47.37
C ASN A 802 -45.95 -5.65 46.97
N GLN A 803 -45.67 -5.40 45.71
CA GLN A 803 -44.36 -5.53 45.10
C GLN A 803 -43.89 -4.17 44.60
N SER A 804 -42.68 -3.78 44.99
CA SER A 804 -42.06 -2.49 44.65
C SER A 804 -41.58 -2.39 43.20
N TRP A 805 -41.51 -3.54 42.50
CA TRP A 805 -41.17 -3.66 41.08
C TRP A 805 -42.39 -3.65 40.15
N LEU A 806 -43.58 -3.43 40.71
CA LEU A 806 -44.84 -3.31 39.98
C LEU A 806 -45.47 -1.93 40.13
N VAL A 807 -46.29 -1.56 39.15
CA VAL A 807 -47.12 -0.35 39.15
C VAL A 807 -48.58 -0.77 39.09
N SER A 808 -49.33 -0.55 40.17
CA SER A 808 -50.77 -0.85 40.24
C SER A 808 -51.55 -0.07 39.19
N HIS A 809 -52.56 -0.70 38.59
CA HIS A 809 -53.53 -0.04 37.72
C HIS A 809 -54.21 1.17 38.39
N GLU A 810 -54.31 1.17 39.73
CA GLU A 810 -54.84 2.30 40.51
C GLU A 810 -53.96 3.54 40.45
N LEU A 811 -52.68 3.42 40.07
CA LEU A 811 -51.77 4.55 39.87
C LEU A 811 -51.85 5.12 38.44
N LEU A 812 -52.59 4.45 37.54
CA LEU A 812 -52.66 4.76 36.13
C LEU A 812 -54.00 5.41 35.74
N LYS A 813 -54.03 6.08 34.58
CA LYS A 813 -55.29 6.55 33.96
C LYS A 813 -56.26 5.38 33.76
N ALA A 814 -57.54 5.61 34.02
CA ALA A 814 -58.58 4.61 33.82
C ALA A 814 -58.59 4.12 32.36
N GLY A 815 -58.62 2.80 32.14
CA GLY A 815 -58.61 2.18 30.80
C GLY A 815 -57.25 2.14 30.11
N SER A 816 -56.18 2.72 30.69
CA SER A 816 -54.83 2.73 30.08
C SER A 816 -54.24 1.33 29.86
N LEU A 817 -54.62 0.33 30.66
CA LEU A 817 -54.20 -1.06 30.46
C LEU A 817 -54.78 -1.72 29.19
N ASN A 818 -55.82 -1.14 28.59
CA ASN A 818 -56.37 -1.60 27.30
C ASN A 818 -55.64 -0.93 26.11
N HIS A 819 -54.75 0.02 26.36
CA HIS A 819 -53.99 0.68 25.30
C HIS A 819 -53.00 -0.31 24.66
N PRO A 820 -52.79 -0.29 23.33
CA PRO A 820 -51.88 -1.23 22.66
C PRO A 820 -50.48 -1.28 23.29
N PHE A 821 -49.94 -0.15 23.74
CA PHE A 821 -48.64 -0.08 24.40
C PHE A 821 -48.59 -0.75 25.78
N ALA A 822 -49.72 -0.92 26.46
CA ALA A 822 -49.75 -1.60 27.77
C ALA A 822 -49.31 -3.06 27.65
N SER A 823 -49.61 -3.72 26.52
CA SER A 823 -49.19 -5.11 26.26
C SER A 823 -47.69 -5.34 26.34
N LEU A 824 -46.88 -4.30 26.07
CA LEU A 824 -45.42 -4.34 26.17
C LEU A 824 -44.93 -4.26 27.62
N MET A 825 -45.77 -3.79 28.55
CA MET A 825 -45.39 -3.47 29.92
C MET A 825 -46.12 -4.27 30.99
N ILE A 826 -47.22 -4.95 30.64
CA ILE A 826 -48.05 -5.72 31.56
C ILE A 826 -47.24 -6.86 32.21
N HIS A 827 -47.41 -6.98 33.53
CA HIS A 827 -47.02 -8.17 34.29
C HIS A 827 -48.21 -9.11 34.47
N ASN A 828 -49.32 -8.55 34.94
CA ASN A 828 -50.58 -9.26 35.16
C ASN A 828 -51.77 -8.33 34.87
N ASN A 829 -52.99 -8.83 35.01
CA ASN A 829 -54.22 -8.08 34.68
C ASN A 829 -54.39 -6.76 35.45
N ASN A 830 -53.63 -6.53 36.53
CA ASN A 830 -53.81 -5.41 37.44
C ASN A 830 -52.54 -4.56 37.63
N SER A 831 -51.42 -4.86 36.95
CA SER A 831 -50.14 -4.17 37.19
C SER A 831 -49.19 -4.19 35.98
N LEU A 832 -48.44 -3.10 35.80
CA LEU A 832 -47.31 -3.01 34.88
C LEU A 832 -46.00 -3.35 35.60
N HIS A 833 -45.01 -3.86 34.87
CA HIS A 833 -43.67 -4.17 35.38
C HIS A 833 -42.71 -2.98 35.19
N VAL A 834 -42.01 -2.58 36.25
CA VAL A 834 -41.08 -1.43 36.24
C VAL A 834 -39.97 -1.58 35.19
N ARG A 835 -39.35 -2.76 35.04
CA ARG A 835 -38.34 -3.00 33.98
C ARG A 835 -38.90 -2.99 32.56
N LYS A 836 -40.16 -3.39 32.38
CA LYS A 836 -40.77 -3.31 31.04
C LYS A 836 -41.12 -1.87 30.69
N ILE A 837 -41.44 -1.04 31.70
CA ILE A 837 -41.55 0.42 31.53
C ILE A 837 -40.18 1.01 31.18
N GLU A 838 -39.11 0.58 31.84
CA GLU A 838 -37.74 0.95 31.48
C GLU A 838 -37.43 0.61 30.01
N GLU A 839 -37.71 -0.62 29.58
CA GLU A 839 -37.51 -1.06 28.19
C GLU A 839 -38.39 -0.27 27.21
N PHE A 840 -39.62 0.06 27.61
CA PHE A 840 -40.53 0.87 26.82
C PHE A 840 -40.08 2.33 26.67
N ILE A 841 -39.38 2.91 27.64
CA ILE A 841 -38.94 4.31 27.55
C ILE A 841 -37.52 4.38 26.98
N PHE A 842 -36.61 3.61 27.56
CA PHE A 842 -35.17 3.67 27.32
C PHE A 842 -34.70 2.61 26.32
N GLY A 843 -35.47 1.55 26.05
CA GLY A 843 -35.03 0.47 25.17
C GLY A 843 -34.04 -0.49 25.83
N VAL A 844 -33.98 -0.51 27.17
CA VAL A 844 -33.11 -1.39 27.96
C VAL A 844 -33.89 -2.00 29.12
N ASP A 845 -33.67 -3.29 29.35
CA ASP A 845 -34.09 -3.99 30.56
C ASP A 845 -32.88 -4.11 31.49
N GLY A 846 -32.91 -3.38 32.62
CA GLY A 846 -31.81 -3.35 33.57
C GLY A 846 -31.54 -4.69 34.29
N ASP A 847 -32.43 -5.68 34.20
CA ASP A 847 -32.22 -7.01 34.77
C ASP A 847 -31.59 -7.99 33.75
N LEU A 848 -31.64 -7.68 32.45
CA LEU A 848 -31.07 -8.50 31.38
C LEU A 848 -29.68 -8.00 30.95
N ASN A 849 -28.64 -8.80 31.19
CA ASN A 849 -27.26 -8.43 30.87
C ASN A 849 -27.04 -8.17 29.38
N ASP A 850 -27.66 -8.94 28.49
CA ASP A 850 -27.53 -8.74 27.04
C ASP A 850 -28.19 -7.43 26.58
N SER A 851 -29.33 -7.08 27.18
CA SER A 851 -30.03 -5.81 26.92
C SER A 851 -29.17 -4.62 27.36
N LYS A 852 -28.64 -4.65 28.59
CA LYS A 852 -27.71 -3.64 29.10
C LYS A 852 -26.48 -3.48 28.22
N THR A 853 -25.87 -4.61 27.82
CA THR A 853 -24.66 -4.59 26.98
C THR A 853 -24.93 -3.95 25.63
N THR A 854 -26.03 -4.32 24.97
CA THR A 854 -26.45 -3.75 23.68
C THR A 854 -26.73 -2.26 23.77
N PHE A 855 -27.41 -1.83 24.85
CA PHE A 855 -27.73 -0.43 25.09
C PHE A 855 -26.47 0.41 25.34
N LEU A 856 -25.57 -0.07 26.21
CA LEU A 856 -24.28 0.57 26.47
C LEU A 856 -23.41 0.66 25.22
N GLN A 857 -23.41 -0.36 24.36
CA GLN A 857 -22.69 -0.32 23.08
C GLN A 857 -23.26 0.77 22.16
N SER A 858 -24.59 0.86 22.05
CA SER A 858 -25.27 1.87 21.23
C SER A 858 -24.98 3.30 21.72
N LEU A 859 -25.02 3.53 23.04
CA LEU A 859 -24.64 4.80 23.64
C LEU A 859 -23.15 5.12 23.46
N THR A 860 -22.28 4.12 23.64
CA THR A 860 -20.83 4.26 23.45
C THR A 860 -20.51 4.69 22.02
N GLN A 861 -21.13 4.06 21.01
CA GLN A 861 -20.95 4.43 19.61
C GLN A 861 -21.49 5.83 19.29
N THR A 862 -22.63 6.21 19.88
CA THR A 862 -23.23 7.55 19.75
C THR A 862 -22.27 8.62 20.28
N LEU A 863 -21.75 8.43 21.49
CA LEU A 863 -20.78 9.33 22.11
C LEU A 863 -19.44 9.36 21.36
N LEU A 864 -18.98 8.23 20.84
CA LEU A 864 -17.73 8.17 20.07
C LEU A 864 -17.83 8.99 18.77
N LYS A 865 -18.99 8.97 18.08
CA LYS A 865 -19.24 9.81 16.90
C LYS A 865 -19.18 11.30 17.26
N ASP A 866 -19.85 11.68 18.34
CA ASP A 866 -19.88 13.05 18.86
C ASP A 866 -18.49 13.55 19.30
N LEU A 867 -17.75 12.74 20.05
CA LEU A 867 -16.36 13.03 20.46
C LEU A 867 -15.43 13.24 19.26
N LYS A 868 -15.51 12.37 18.24
CA LYS A 868 -14.71 12.49 17.01
C LYS A 868 -15.08 13.74 16.20
N ALA A 869 -16.36 14.09 16.18
CA ALA A 869 -16.87 15.25 15.46
C ALA A 869 -16.86 16.56 16.28
N LYS A 870 -16.39 16.51 17.54
CA LYS A 870 -16.33 17.63 18.50
C LYS A 870 -17.68 18.36 18.67
N ASN A 871 -18.78 17.62 18.77
CA ASN A 871 -20.13 18.16 18.98
C ASN A 871 -20.99 17.18 19.81
N THR A 872 -22.28 17.47 20.00
CA THR A 872 -23.25 16.65 20.77
C THR A 872 -24.44 16.16 19.93
N LYS A 873 -24.38 16.29 18.60
CA LYS A 873 -25.55 16.17 17.72
C LYS A 873 -26.22 14.80 17.84
N ASN A 874 -25.45 13.71 17.90
CA ASN A 874 -26.01 12.37 17.93
C ASN A 874 -26.61 12.06 19.31
N LEU A 875 -25.97 12.52 20.39
CA LEU A 875 -26.52 12.41 21.74
C LEU A 875 -27.82 13.20 21.88
N ASP A 876 -27.89 14.41 21.34
CA ASP A 876 -29.09 15.25 21.39
C ASP A 876 -30.26 14.61 20.63
N GLN A 877 -29.98 13.98 19.48
CA GLN A 877 -30.97 13.17 18.74
C GLN A 877 -31.44 11.96 19.54
N PHE A 878 -30.51 11.23 20.18
CA PHE A 878 -30.82 10.08 21.02
C PHE A 878 -31.70 10.46 22.21
N LYS A 879 -31.35 11.54 22.92
CA LYS A 879 -32.16 12.09 24.02
C LYS A 879 -33.55 12.52 23.56
N THR A 880 -33.65 13.17 22.40
CA THR A 880 -34.95 13.57 21.82
C THR A 880 -35.86 12.37 21.61
N TYR A 881 -35.31 11.26 21.09
CA TYR A 881 -36.06 10.01 20.93
C TYR A 881 -36.58 9.47 22.27
N LEU A 882 -35.75 9.48 23.32
CA LEU A 882 -36.17 9.06 24.66
C LEU A 882 -37.23 9.97 25.27
N TYR A 883 -37.11 11.30 25.10
CA TYR A 883 -38.12 12.25 25.55
C TYR A 883 -39.49 11.98 24.92
N THR A 884 -39.51 11.67 23.61
CA THR A 884 -40.76 11.31 22.93
C THR A 884 -41.39 10.03 23.50
N ARG A 885 -40.60 9.01 23.84
CA ARG A 885 -41.12 7.77 24.45
C ARG A 885 -41.61 7.98 25.88
N ALA A 886 -40.89 8.75 26.68
CA ALA A 886 -41.33 9.13 28.02
C ALA A 886 -42.62 9.95 27.97
N GLN A 887 -42.71 10.91 27.04
CA GLN A 887 -43.93 11.69 26.82
C GLN A 887 -45.11 10.78 26.47
N LEU A 888 -44.90 9.85 25.54
CA LEU A 888 -45.93 8.88 25.15
C LEU A 888 -46.40 8.02 26.32
N PHE A 889 -45.47 7.60 27.20
CA PHE A 889 -45.80 6.89 28.43
C PHE A 889 -46.66 7.76 29.35
N VAL A 890 -46.24 8.98 29.65
CA VAL A 890 -46.98 9.91 30.54
C VAL A 890 -48.37 10.22 30.00
N ASP A 891 -48.49 10.54 28.72
CA ASP A 891 -49.77 10.88 28.08
C ASP A 891 -50.76 9.73 28.15
N THR A 892 -50.25 8.50 28.01
CA THR A 892 -51.07 7.28 28.02
C THR A 892 -51.43 6.82 29.43
N PHE A 893 -50.46 6.83 30.36
CA PHE A 893 -50.56 6.09 31.62
C PHE A 893 -50.64 6.97 32.88
N ALA A 894 -50.02 8.14 32.91
CA ALA A 894 -49.94 8.96 34.13
C ALA A 894 -51.25 9.72 34.41
N LYS A 895 -51.75 9.68 35.65
CA LYS A 895 -52.94 10.46 36.08
C LYS A 895 -52.67 11.96 36.08
N THR A 896 -51.49 12.34 36.54
CA THR A 896 -51.00 13.71 36.57
C THR A 896 -49.85 13.81 35.58
N ILE A 897 -49.94 14.70 34.60
CA ILE A 897 -48.94 14.86 33.54
C ILE A 897 -47.88 15.85 34.04
N PRO A 898 -46.61 15.43 34.25
CA PRO A 898 -45.53 16.35 34.58
C PRO A 898 -45.24 17.31 33.41
N THR A 899 -44.60 18.44 33.71
CA THR A 899 -44.21 19.38 32.65
C THR A 899 -43.14 18.78 31.73
N GLN A 900 -43.01 19.32 30.51
CA GLN A 900 -41.96 18.90 29.57
C GLN A 900 -40.55 18.96 30.16
N ASP A 901 -40.26 20.02 30.93
CA ASP A 901 -38.95 20.18 31.55
C ASP A 901 -38.73 19.16 32.67
N THR A 902 -39.78 18.84 33.44
CA THR A 902 -39.74 17.75 34.42
C THR A 902 -39.48 16.39 33.76
N ILE A 903 -40.13 16.11 32.62
CA ILE A 903 -39.92 14.85 31.87
C ILE A 903 -38.47 14.75 31.37
N LYS A 904 -37.93 15.83 30.79
CA LYS A 904 -36.53 15.87 30.36
C LYS A 904 -35.58 15.66 31.53
N GLN A 905 -35.81 16.32 32.67
CA GLN A 905 -35.02 16.16 33.89
C GLN A 905 -35.02 14.69 34.38
N ILE A 906 -36.18 14.02 34.35
CA ILE A 906 -36.30 12.62 34.75
C ILE A 906 -35.55 11.70 33.79
N VAL A 907 -35.76 11.88 32.48
CA VAL A 907 -35.11 11.05 31.45
C VAL A 907 -33.59 11.22 31.49
N ASP A 908 -33.09 12.45 31.58
CA ASP A 908 -31.66 12.72 31.70
C ASP A 908 -31.07 12.17 33.00
N GLY A 909 -31.79 12.33 34.12
CA GLY A 909 -31.40 11.80 35.42
C GLY A 909 -31.24 10.29 35.42
N TYR A 910 -32.21 9.54 34.86
CA TYR A 910 -32.09 8.08 34.80
C TYR A 910 -31.08 7.61 33.76
N LEU A 911 -31.03 8.27 32.58
CA LEU A 911 -30.12 7.92 31.49
C LEU A 911 -28.65 7.98 31.94
N ASN A 912 -28.29 8.84 32.89
CA ASN A 912 -26.94 8.93 33.46
C ASN A 912 -26.44 7.59 34.04
N THR A 913 -27.33 6.67 34.44
CA THR A 913 -27.00 5.29 34.83
C THR A 913 -26.18 4.55 33.77
N TYR A 914 -26.52 4.76 32.49
CA TYR A 914 -25.89 4.11 31.35
C TYR A 914 -24.96 5.06 30.57
N LEU A 915 -25.25 6.36 30.61
CA LEU A 915 -24.49 7.39 29.89
C LEU A 915 -23.12 7.64 30.53
N ASN A 916 -23.03 7.66 31.86
CA ASN A 916 -21.74 7.83 32.56
C ASN A 916 -20.73 6.72 32.25
N PRO A 917 -21.05 5.41 32.35
CA PRO A 917 -20.13 4.36 31.93
C PRO A 917 -19.87 4.36 30.41
N SER A 918 -20.85 4.76 29.58
CA SER A 918 -20.65 4.90 28.14
C SER A 918 -19.69 6.04 27.76
N LYS A 919 -19.65 7.14 28.53
CA LYS A 919 -18.65 8.22 28.35
C LYS A 919 -17.23 7.72 28.61
N ILE A 920 -17.04 6.90 29.63
CA ILE A 920 -15.76 6.23 29.92
C ILE A 920 -15.39 5.30 28.76
N ARG A 921 -16.30 4.41 28.35
CA ARG A 921 -16.07 3.48 27.23
C ARG A 921 -15.78 4.21 25.92
N ALA A 922 -16.47 5.31 25.63
CA ALA A 922 -16.25 6.10 24.43
C ALA A 922 -14.91 6.85 24.48
N LEU A 923 -14.52 7.39 25.64
CA LEU A 923 -13.19 7.95 25.85
C LEU A 923 -12.11 6.87 25.66
N ILE A 924 -12.24 5.71 26.30
CA ILE A 924 -11.28 4.60 26.15
C ILE A 924 -11.24 4.12 24.71
N ALA A 925 -12.37 3.97 24.02
CA ALA A 925 -12.39 3.59 22.60
C ALA A 925 -11.74 4.67 21.71
N ASN A 926 -11.93 5.95 22.04
CA ASN A 926 -11.29 7.07 21.37
C ASN A 926 -9.78 7.08 21.63
N LEU A 927 -9.34 6.91 22.88
CA LEU A 927 -7.93 6.80 23.28
C LEU A 927 -7.27 5.54 22.71
N ALA A 928 -7.95 4.40 22.73
CA ALA A 928 -7.51 3.15 22.12
C ALA A 928 -7.37 3.31 20.60
N SER A 929 -8.34 3.96 19.96
CA SER A 929 -8.23 4.30 18.53
C SER A 929 -7.09 5.27 18.25
N ARG A 930 -6.73 6.15 19.18
CA ARG A 930 -5.55 7.02 19.10
C ARG A 930 -4.25 6.27 19.40
N SER A 931 -4.27 5.24 20.23
CA SER A 931 -3.11 4.40 20.56
C SER A 931 -2.80 3.34 19.50
N SER A 932 -3.81 2.95 18.70
CA SER A 932 -3.67 2.12 17.50
C SER A 932 -3.43 2.95 16.24
N LEU A 933 -3.33 4.28 16.38
CA LEU A 933 -3.00 5.19 15.30
C LEU A 933 -1.65 5.83 15.63
N PRO A 934 -0.55 5.39 15.00
CA PRO A 934 0.61 6.23 14.89
C PRO A 934 0.21 7.43 14.03
N GLN A 935 0.15 8.62 14.60
CA GLN A 935 0.15 9.84 13.79
C GLN A 935 1.56 10.39 13.72
N GLY A 936 2.07 10.43 12.49
CA GLY A 936 3.38 10.99 12.14
C GLY A 936 4.37 9.95 11.65
N ASN A 937 4.21 9.49 10.41
CA ASN A 937 5.20 8.71 9.64
C ASN A 937 5.76 7.43 10.26
N ALA A 938 5.08 6.79 11.22
CA ALA A 938 5.24 5.35 11.43
C ALA A 938 4.30 4.60 10.50
N SER A 939 4.75 3.47 9.96
CA SER A 939 4.12 2.75 8.84
C SER A 939 2.61 2.79 8.91
N ILE A 940 1.97 3.15 7.79
CA ILE A 940 0.52 3.12 7.65
C ILE A 940 0.00 1.80 8.23
N PRO A 941 -1.00 1.81 9.13
CA PRO A 941 -1.47 0.59 9.78
C PRO A 941 -1.74 -0.50 8.76
N SER A 942 -1.35 -1.74 9.02
CA SER A 942 -1.48 -2.82 8.02
C SER A 942 -2.93 -2.97 7.56
N ASP A 943 -3.93 -2.71 8.40
CA ASP A 943 -5.34 -2.74 8.01
C ASP A 943 -5.74 -1.58 7.09
N VAL A 944 -5.09 -0.42 7.22
CA VAL A 944 -5.24 0.72 6.30
C VAL A 944 -4.49 0.42 5.01
N ILE A 945 -3.29 -0.16 5.06
CA ILE A 945 -2.59 -0.70 3.89
C ILE A 945 -3.46 -1.76 3.21
N ASP A 946 -4.10 -2.66 3.95
CA ASP A 946 -4.98 -3.70 3.41
C ASP A 946 -6.24 -3.09 2.79
N LYS A 947 -6.81 -2.04 3.39
CA LYS A 947 -7.94 -1.29 2.79
C LYS A 947 -7.54 -0.51 1.56
N ILE A 948 -6.35 0.11 1.57
CA ILE A 948 -5.75 0.76 0.39
C ILE A 948 -5.49 -0.31 -0.66
N LEU A 949 -4.88 -1.44 -0.33
CA LEU A 949 -4.59 -2.54 -1.23
C LEU A 949 -5.86 -3.21 -1.76
N ALA A 950 -6.92 -3.34 -0.98
CA ALA A 950 -8.21 -3.90 -1.39
C ALA A 950 -9.03 -2.91 -2.25
N TYR A 951 -8.88 -1.61 -2.03
CA TYR A 951 -9.45 -0.59 -2.90
C TYR A 951 -8.63 -0.44 -4.18
N GLU A 952 -7.31 -0.36 -4.08
CA GLU A 952 -6.38 -0.42 -5.21
C GLU A 952 -6.46 -1.76 -5.94
N GLU A 953 -6.92 -2.84 -5.30
CA GLU A 953 -7.23 -4.12 -5.96
C GLU A 953 -8.34 -4.00 -6.98
N LYS A 954 -9.23 -3.03 -6.80
CA LYS A 954 -10.25 -2.67 -7.80
C LYS A 954 -9.66 -1.94 -9.00
N PHE A 955 -8.45 -1.39 -8.83
CA PHE A 955 -7.62 -0.79 -9.86
C PHE A 955 -6.40 -1.68 -10.22
N LYS A 956 -6.18 -2.86 -9.57
CA LYS A 956 -4.98 -3.72 -9.73
C LYS A 956 -4.86 -4.24 -11.15
N THR A 957 -5.99 -4.30 -11.84
CA THR A 957 -6.10 -4.62 -13.25
C THR A 957 -5.45 -3.55 -14.13
N ASN A 958 -5.10 -2.36 -13.63
CA ASN A 958 -4.53 -1.29 -14.46
C ASN A 958 -3.12 -0.82 -14.04
N LYS A 959 -2.37 -1.66 -13.29
CA LYS A 959 -0.97 -1.36 -12.92
C LYS A 959 -0.07 -1.08 -14.13
N THR A 960 -0.31 -1.76 -15.25
CA THR A 960 0.43 -1.57 -16.51
C THR A 960 0.17 -0.21 -17.16
N PHE A 961 -1.06 0.30 -17.09
CA PHE A 961 -1.36 1.67 -17.55
C PHE A 961 -0.70 2.72 -16.66
N ASN A 962 -0.67 2.54 -15.34
CA ASN A 962 0.01 3.47 -14.43
C ASN A 962 1.50 3.62 -14.78
N VAL A 963 2.15 2.53 -15.21
CA VAL A 963 3.52 2.59 -15.71
C VAL A 963 3.61 3.34 -17.04
N PHE A 964 2.73 3.03 -18.01
CA PHE A 964 2.71 3.71 -19.32
C PHE A 964 2.41 5.20 -19.27
N SER A 965 1.57 5.60 -18.33
CA SER A 965 1.12 6.98 -18.16
C SER A 965 1.95 7.77 -17.16
N SER A 966 2.96 7.13 -16.54
CA SER A 966 3.84 7.78 -15.59
C SER A 966 4.65 8.89 -16.26
N ASP A 967 4.59 10.07 -15.68
CA ASP A 967 5.34 11.26 -16.07
C ASP A 967 6.52 11.57 -15.13
N LYS A 968 6.79 10.69 -14.15
CA LYS A 968 7.86 10.82 -13.16
C LYS A 968 8.90 9.72 -13.29
N SER A 969 10.16 10.09 -13.12
CA SER A 969 11.26 9.11 -13.09
C SER A 969 11.21 8.24 -11.82
N ILE A 970 11.87 7.08 -11.83
CA ILE A 970 12.00 6.22 -10.63
C ILE A 970 12.77 6.97 -9.52
N ALA A 971 13.76 7.77 -9.89
CA ALA A 971 14.55 8.60 -8.97
C ALA A 971 13.69 9.64 -8.22
N GLU A 972 12.64 10.17 -8.85
CA GLU A 972 11.70 11.12 -8.23
C GLU A 972 10.53 10.43 -7.51
N GLY A 973 10.62 9.11 -7.28
CA GLY A 973 9.56 8.32 -6.66
C GLY A 973 8.38 7.99 -7.60
N GLY A 974 8.59 8.03 -8.92
CA GLY A 974 7.64 7.57 -9.93
C GLY A 974 7.84 6.11 -10.35
N LEU A 975 7.08 5.67 -11.36
CA LEU A 975 7.20 4.32 -11.94
C LEU A 975 8.19 4.27 -13.12
N GLY A 976 8.83 5.40 -13.42
CA GLY A 976 9.72 5.58 -14.56
C GLY A 976 8.96 6.03 -15.81
N ILE A 977 9.59 6.90 -16.59
CA ILE A 977 9.01 7.44 -17.83
C ILE A 977 9.23 6.42 -18.95
N THR A 978 8.15 5.84 -19.45
CA THR A 978 8.21 4.96 -20.62
C THR A 978 8.62 5.78 -21.85
N LYS A 979 9.72 5.36 -22.49
CA LYS A 979 10.18 5.92 -23.76
C LYS A 979 9.96 4.93 -24.89
N THR A 980 9.35 5.39 -25.96
CA THR A 980 9.09 4.60 -27.15
C THR A 980 9.96 5.06 -28.31
N GLN A 981 10.17 4.16 -29.26
CA GLN A 981 10.66 4.52 -30.59
C GLN A 981 9.65 5.46 -31.27
N ALA A 982 10.15 6.42 -32.05
CA ALA A 982 9.30 7.37 -32.77
C ALA A 982 8.39 6.68 -33.81
N ILE A 983 8.88 5.58 -34.37
CA ILE A 983 8.16 4.74 -35.32
C ILE A 983 8.43 3.30 -34.91
N ARG A 984 7.44 2.44 -35.11
CA ARG A 984 7.57 1.00 -35.00
C ARG A 984 8.69 0.45 -35.93
N PRO A 985 9.58 -0.42 -35.44
CA PRO A 985 10.76 -0.84 -36.21
C PRO A 985 10.41 -1.76 -37.38
N ASP A 986 9.32 -2.51 -37.26
CA ASP A 986 8.83 -3.45 -38.25
C ASP A 986 7.93 -2.81 -39.29
N ASN A 987 7.41 -1.60 -39.03
CA ASN A 987 6.53 -0.80 -39.89
C ASN A 987 5.56 -1.61 -40.76
N SER A 988 4.96 -2.61 -40.10
CA SER A 988 4.03 -3.58 -40.66
C SER A 988 4.65 -4.47 -41.76
N ASN A 989 5.82 -5.05 -41.53
CA ASN A 989 6.54 -5.82 -42.55
C ASN A 989 6.60 -7.32 -42.22
N PRO A 990 6.04 -8.22 -43.08
CA PRO A 990 6.10 -9.69 -42.91
C PRO A 990 7.49 -10.25 -42.61
N VAL A 991 8.52 -9.58 -43.12
CA VAL A 991 9.89 -10.10 -43.10
C VAL A 991 10.49 -10.06 -41.68
N PHE A 992 9.86 -9.35 -40.73
CA PHE A 992 10.27 -9.35 -39.32
C PHE A 992 10.00 -10.67 -38.58
N GLU A 993 9.09 -11.53 -39.06
CA GLU A 993 8.93 -12.89 -38.50
C GLU A 993 10.24 -13.69 -38.60
N GLN A 994 10.95 -13.55 -39.73
CA GLN A 994 12.22 -14.23 -39.93
C GLN A 994 13.34 -13.59 -39.10
N VAL A 995 13.35 -12.26 -38.93
CA VAL A 995 14.26 -11.58 -38.00
C VAL A 995 14.10 -12.16 -36.60
N TRP A 996 12.85 -12.31 -36.14
CA TRP A 996 12.54 -12.92 -34.85
C TRP A 996 13.04 -14.37 -34.75
N LYS A 997 12.80 -15.19 -35.78
CA LYS A 997 13.30 -16.57 -35.83
C LYS A 997 14.82 -16.64 -35.72
N ILE A 998 15.56 -15.81 -36.48
CA ILE A 998 17.02 -15.77 -36.44
C ILE A 998 17.51 -15.40 -35.04
N MET A 999 16.99 -14.31 -34.49
CA MET A 999 17.40 -13.81 -33.17
C MET A 999 17.07 -14.83 -32.07
N ASN A 1000 15.84 -15.31 -32.00
CA ASN A 1000 15.35 -16.17 -30.93
C ASN A 1000 15.84 -17.62 -31.07
N LYS A 1001 15.62 -18.27 -32.22
CA LYS A 1001 15.85 -19.71 -32.37
C LYS A 1001 17.26 -20.06 -32.83
N GLU A 1002 17.82 -19.27 -33.73
CA GLU A 1002 19.09 -19.62 -34.39
C GLU A 1002 20.31 -19.11 -33.63
N VAL A 1003 20.17 -18.01 -32.87
CA VAL A 1003 21.28 -17.37 -32.14
C VAL A 1003 21.09 -17.37 -30.63
N PHE A 1004 20.25 -16.50 -30.07
CA PHE A 1004 20.25 -16.25 -28.61
C PHE A 1004 19.55 -17.34 -27.79
N GLY A 1005 18.59 -18.06 -28.35
CA GLY A 1005 17.95 -19.22 -27.70
C GLY A 1005 18.50 -20.57 -28.17
N ASN A 1006 19.64 -20.57 -28.89
CA ASN A 1006 20.25 -21.77 -29.44
C ASN A 1006 21.20 -22.42 -28.44
N ALA A 1007 20.70 -23.45 -27.74
CA ALA A 1007 21.49 -24.19 -26.76
C ALA A 1007 22.74 -24.86 -27.38
N LEU A 1008 22.70 -25.28 -28.65
CA LEU A 1008 23.86 -25.89 -29.33
C LEU A 1008 24.96 -24.85 -29.55
N LEU A 1009 24.60 -23.63 -29.97
CA LEU A 1009 25.56 -22.53 -30.10
C LEU A 1009 26.28 -22.29 -28.76
N TYR A 1010 25.55 -22.25 -27.64
CA TYR A 1010 26.19 -22.08 -26.33
C TYR A 1010 27.10 -23.25 -25.91
N GLN A 1011 26.80 -24.49 -26.33
CA GLN A 1011 27.71 -25.61 -26.13
C GLN A 1011 28.97 -25.50 -26.99
N ASP A 1012 28.85 -25.03 -28.23
CA ASP A 1012 29.98 -24.79 -29.11
C ASP A 1012 30.88 -23.68 -28.53
N LEU A 1013 30.31 -22.55 -28.11
CA LEU A 1013 31.05 -21.46 -27.45
C LEU A 1013 31.76 -21.94 -26.18
N LYS A 1014 31.13 -22.84 -25.41
CA LYS A 1014 31.77 -23.50 -24.26
C LYS A 1014 32.97 -24.33 -24.70
N SER A 1015 32.84 -25.11 -25.77
CA SER A 1015 33.94 -25.95 -26.28
C SER A 1015 35.16 -25.13 -26.72
N TYR A 1016 34.94 -23.90 -27.17
CA TYR A 1016 35.99 -22.92 -27.48
C TYR A 1016 36.51 -22.13 -26.27
N ASN A 1017 36.01 -22.43 -25.05
CA ASN A 1017 36.37 -21.75 -23.81
C ASN A 1017 36.23 -20.22 -23.88
N ILE A 1018 35.13 -19.73 -24.45
CA ILE A 1018 34.87 -18.28 -24.55
C ILE A 1018 34.53 -17.72 -23.17
N ARG A 1019 35.50 -17.05 -22.53
CA ARG A 1019 35.41 -16.55 -21.14
C ARG A 1019 35.27 -15.04 -20.98
N THR A 1020 35.32 -14.24 -22.05
CA THR A 1020 35.21 -12.77 -21.98
C THR A 1020 34.03 -12.26 -22.79
N HIS A 1021 33.49 -11.10 -22.40
CA HIS A 1021 32.35 -10.48 -23.07
C HIS A 1021 32.68 -10.11 -24.53
N ASP A 1022 33.85 -9.52 -24.81
CA ASP A 1022 34.26 -9.16 -26.18
C ASP A 1022 34.29 -10.37 -27.13
N LEU A 1023 34.86 -11.49 -26.66
CA LEU A 1023 34.92 -12.72 -27.47
C LEU A 1023 33.53 -13.33 -27.65
N PHE A 1024 32.68 -13.30 -26.62
CA PHE A 1024 31.29 -13.74 -26.72
C PHE A 1024 30.51 -12.89 -27.72
N SER A 1025 30.60 -11.56 -27.60
CA SER A 1025 29.98 -10.58 -28.50
C SER A 1025 30.40 -10.80 -29.95
N PHE A 1026 31.71 -10.99 -30.19
CA PHE A 1026 32.24 -11.29 -31.51
C PHE A 1026 31.67 -12.59 -32.12
N GLN A 1027 31.59 -13.66 -31.33
CA GLN A 1027 31.05 -14.93 -31.82
C GLN A 1027 29.55 -14.87 -32.11
N ILE A 1028 28.79 -14.17 -31.27
CA ILE A 1028 27.37 -13.89 -31.55
C ILE A 1028 27.21 -13.06 -32.82
N ALA A 1029 28.08 -12.07 -33.06
CA ALA A 1029 28.08 -11.28 -34.30
C ALA A 1029 28.29 -12.16 -35.55
N ASN A 1030 29.20 -13.13 -35.47
CA ASN A 1030 29.46 -14.08 -36.56
C ASN A 1030 28.28 -15.03 -36.81
N ALA A 1031 27.62 -15.48 -35.74
CA ALA A 1031 26.42 -16.30 -35.85
C ALA A 1031 25.28 -15.53 -36.53
N LEU A 1032 25.04 -14.28 -36.13
CA LEU A 1032 24.06 -13.40 -36.77
C LEU A 1032 24.42 -13.11 -38.23
N HIS A 1033 25.68 -12.76 -38.52
CA HIS A 1033 26.15 -12.57 -39.88
C HIS A 1033 25.84 -13.79 -40.76
N SER A 1034 26.16 -14.99 -40.29
CA SER A 1034 25.94 -16.24 -41.03
C SER A 1034 24.46 -16.49 -41.31
N ALA A 1035 23.61 -16.34 -40.28
CA ALA A 1035 22.17 -16.54 -40.40
C ALA A 1035 21.51 -15.51 -41.34
N PHE A 1036 21.82 -14.23 -41.16
CA PHE A 1036 21.30 -13.17 -42.02
C PHE A 1036 21.82 -13.27 -43.46
N SER A 1037 23.10 -13.56 -43.67
CA SER A 1037 23.65 -13.74 -45.02
C SER A 1037 22.98 -14.89 -45.77
N LYS A 1038 22.68 -16.00 -45.08
CA LYS A 1038 21.92 -17.11 -45.67
C LYS A 1038 20.52 -16.65 -46.09
N TYR A 1039 19.78 -15.99 -45.19
CA TYR A 1039 18.41 -15.57 -45.48
C TYR A 1039 18.34 -14.49 -46.58
N ILE A 1040 19.26 -13.52 -46.56
CA ILE A 1040 19.36 -12.48 -47.59
C ILE A 1040 19.66 -13.07 -48.96
N LYS A 1041 20.54 -14.09 -49.01
CA LYS A 1041 20.81 -14.81 -50.25
C LYS A 1041 19.54 -15.48 -50.77
N GLU A 1042 18.79 -16.18 -49.91
CA GLU A 1042 17.52 -16.81 -50.29
C GLU A 1042 16.50 -15.79 -50.83
N LEU A 1043 16.39 -14.61 -50.22
CA LEU A 1043 15.49 -13.55 -50.70
C LEU A 1043 15.92 -12.98 -52.05
N ASN A 1044 17.22 -12.73 -52.24
CA ASN A 1044 17.75 -12.16 -53.48
C ASN A 1044 17.75 -13.19 -54.64
N ASP A 1045 17.95 -14.48 -54.36
CA ASP A 1045 17.95 -15.55 -55.37
C ASP A 1045 16.53 -15.86 -55.90
N GLN A 1046 15.48 -15.58 -55.12
CA GLN A 1046 14.09 -15.84 -55.53
C GLN A 1046 13.53 -14.85 -56.58
N ASN A 1047 14.26 -13.81 -57.00
CA ASN A 1047 13.82 -12.77 -57.95
C ASN A 1047 12.44 -12.15 -57.64
N LYS A 1048 11.95 -12.29 -56.39
CA LYS A 1048 10.72 -11.63 -55.97
C LYS A 1048 11.02 -10.15 -55.87
N THR A 1049 10.15 -9.34 -56.47
CA THR A 1049 10.01 -7.90 -56.28
C THR A 1049 9.62 -7.54 -54.84
N THR A 1050 10.22 -8.18 -53.84
CA THR A 1050 10.03 -7.88 -52.42
C THR A 1050 10.84 -6.63 -52.10
N LYS A 1051 10.36 -5.47 -52.55
CA LYS A 1051 10.79 -4.20 -51.95
C LYS A 1051 10.43 -4.30 -50.47
N ILE A 1052 11.45 -4.35 -49.62
CA ILE A 1052 11.27 -4.15 -48.18
C ILE A 1052 10.88 -2.68 -48.03
N VAL A 1053 9.58 -2.41 -47.97
CA VAL A 1053 9.04 -1.07 -47.75
C VAL A 1053 9.10 -0.81 -46.26
N VAL A 1054 10.09 -0.03 -45.83
CA VAL A 1054 10.09 0.59 -44.50
C VAL A 1054 9.72 2.05 -44.74
N SER A 1055 8.58 2.55 -44.22
CA SER A 1055 8.22 3.96 -44.42
C SER A 1055 9.37 4.87 -44.01
N ASN A 1056 9.54 5.97 -44.73
CA ASN A 1056 10.37 7.08 -44.28
C ASN A 1056 9.83 7.66 -42.98
#